data_AF-A0A978W513-F1
#
_entry.id   AF-A0A978W513-F1
#
_cell.length_a   1.000
_cell.length_b   1.000
_cell.length_c   1.000
_cell.angle_alpha   90.00
_cell.angle_beta   90.00
_cell.angle_gamma   90.00
#
_symmetry.space_group_name_H-M   'P 1'
#
loop_
_entity.id
_entity.type
_entity.pdbx_description
1 polymer ?
#
loop_
_entity_poly.entity_id
_entity_poly.type
_entity_poly.pdbx_seq_one_letter_code
_entity_poly.pdbx_strand_id
1 'polypeptide(L)'
;MAVEAGFDGIVVSNHGARQLDYTPATISVLEKFTRRGTDVFKALALGAKAVLIGRPIVYGLAAKGEYGDKKMESEPVNVKEFQELAKQVLPKMYYDYYAGGAEDQYTLKQNVEAFQRITIRPRILVDVSRIDMSTTVLGHEISAPIMVAPTAMHQLAHSEGEVATARGAAACNTIMILSYNSTCTVEEVASSCNANDGSGLEAYANETFDSSLCWEVIGWLRSITSLPILVKGVLTHEDARMAVEAGVDGIVVSNHGARQLDYSPATISVLEEVVHAVGGKVPVLFDGGIRRGTDVFKALALGAQAVLVGRPVVYGLAAKGEYGVRRVLEMLKDELELTMALSGCPRLQDITRRHYEWDKGISIVSEAAINDHQHKQLINMASEPVNVKEFQELAKNVLPKMYYDFYTGGAEDQYTLKQNVEAFQRITIRPRILLDVSRIDMSTTVLGYKISAPIMVAPTGMHQFAHPEGEVATARAAAACNTIMVLSYSSNCSVEEVASSCNAVRFFQLYVLVLLKLIVFKRRDISAQIVQRAEKSGFKAIVLTVDTPRLGRREADIKNKYIGASNGGSALESYANETLDSSLRWEDIGWLRSITSLPILIKGVLTHEDARMAVEAGVSGIVVSNHGARQLDYTPATISVLEEVVHAVEGKVPVLFDGGVRRGTDVFKALALGAQAVLVGRPVIYGLAAKGEYGVRRVLEMLKYELELTMALSGCPQLQDITRDHVRTEHERLRSML
;
A
#
# COMPACT_ATOMS: atom_id res chain seq x y z
N MET A 1 22.31 1.33 28.41
CA MET A 1 22.77 1.80 27.09
C MET A 1 22.21 3.19 26.80
N ALA A 2 21.00 3.36 26.24
CA ALA A 2 20.48 4.69 25.85
C ALA A 2 20.55 5.78 26.96
N VAL A 3 20.20 5.45 28.21
CA VAL A 3 20.32 6.36 29.38
C VAL A 3 21.79 6.69 29.72
N GLU A 4 22.69 5.72 29.58
CA GLU A 4 24.13 5.88 29.86
C GLU A 4 24.87 6.62 28.72
N ALA A 5 24.24 6.71 27.55
CA ALA A 5 24.72 7.43 26.36
C ALA A 5 24.07 8.81 26.17
N GLY A 6 23.31 9.33 27.15
CA GLY A 6 22.86 10.72 27.15
C GLY A 6 21.76 11.09 26.14
N PHE A 7 20.77 10.21 25.92
CA PHE A 7 19.64 10.47 25.03
C PHE A 7 18.44 11.08 25.77
N ASP A 8 17.81 12.10 25.18
CA ASP A 8 16.70 12.88 25.78
C ASP A 8 15.32 12.18 25.75
N GLY A 9 15.20 11.01 25.12
CA GLY A 9 13.91 10.33 24.94
C GLY A 9 14.00 9.00 24.19
N ILE A 10 12.93 8.21 24.26
CA ILE A 10 12.77 6.94 23.53
C ILE A 10 11.53 7.01 22.66
N VAL A 11 11.71 6.85 21.34
CA VAL A 11 10.59 6.69 20.40
C VAL A 11 10.31 5.22 20.17
N VAL A 12 9.08 4.81 20.44
CA VAL A 12 8.58 3.44 20.24
C VAL A 12 7.90 3.37 18.87
N SER A 13 8.39 2.46 18.05
CA SER A 13 7.69 1.92 16.89
C SER A 13 7.54 0.39 17.05
N ASN A 14 6.60 -0.20 16.33
CA ASN A 14 6.03 -1.53 16.58
C ASN A 14 6.99 -2.72 16.31
N HIS A 15 8.10 -2.89 17.06
CA HIS A 15 9.17 -3.88 16.83
C HIS A 15 9.86 -4.48 18.09
N GLY A 16 9.71 -5.80 18.36
CA GLY A 16 10.60 -6.73 19.12
C GLY A 16 9.94 -7.72 20.16
N ALA A 17 10.16 -9.06 20.28
CA ALA A 17 10.69 -10.16 19.40
C ALA A 17 10.59 -11.64 19.96
N ARG A 18 10.05 -12.62 19.18
CA ARG A 18 10.36 -14.11 19.04
C ARG A 18 9.92 -15.23 20.06
N GLN A 19 9.58 -16.43 19.51
CA GLN A 19 9.78 -17.78 20.12
C GLN A 19 9.76 -18.97 19.09
N LEU A 20 10.32 -20.16 19.45
CA LEU A 20 10.20 -21.52 18.81
C LEU A 20 10.97 -21.77 17.48
N ASP A 21 11.35 -23.00 17.02
CA ASP A 21 11.67 -24.32 17.65
C ASP A 21 12.49 -25.18 16.65
N TYR A 22 13.42 -26.07 17.07
CA TYR A 22 14.17 -26.98 16.16
C TYR A 22 14.58 -28.37 16.73
N THR A 23 15.03 -29.27 15.84
CA THR A 23 14.89 -30.74 15.94
C THR A 23 15.90 -31.54 16.80
N PRO A 24 15.56 -32.76 17.26
CA PRO A 24 16.24 -33.45 18.37
C PRO A 24 17.72 -33.84 18.20
N ALA A 25 18.21 -34.09 16.98
CA ALA A 25 19.59 -34.59 16.79
C ALA A 25 20.67 -33.55 17.12
N THR A 26 20.37 -32.26 16.90
CA THR A 26 21.32 -31.15 17.14
C THR A 26 21.48 -30.81 18.63
N ILE A 27 20.56 -31.29 19.48
CA ILE A 27 20.47 -30.95 20.90
C ILE A 27 21.70 -31.46 21.69
N SER A 28 22.11 -32.71 21.46
CA SER A 28 23.05 -33.44 22.34
C SER A 28 24.45 -32.82 22.48
N VAL A 29 24.93 -32.03 21.52
CA VAL A 29 26.28 -31.42 21.56
C VAL A 29 26.25 -30.02 22.17
N LEU A 30 25.20 -29.24 21.91
CA LEU A 30 25.03 -27.90 22.48
C LEU A 30 24.67 -27.96 23.99
N GLU A 31 23.93 -29.00 24.41
CA GLU A 31 23.46 -29.14 25.80
C GLU A 31 24.54 -29.14 26.89
N LYS A 32 25.80 -29.42 26.56
CA LYS A 32 26.91 -29.38 27.54
C LYS A 32 27.55 -28.01 27.73
N PHE A 33 27.21 -26.99 26.92
CA PHE A 33 27.74 -25.64 27.09
C PHE A 33 26.71 -24.50 27.09
N THR A 34 25.48 -24.70 26.60
CA THR A 34 24.43 -23.64 26.62
C THR A 34 23.40 -23.78 27.73
N ARG A 35 23.52 -24.78 28.63
CA ARG A 35 22.60 -24.98 29.78
C ARG A 35 22.97 -24.15 31.03
N ARG A 36 23.04 -22.81 30.90
CA ARG A 36 22.83 -21.82 31.99
C ARG A 36 22.86 -20.38 31.45
N GLY A 37 21.68 -19.79 31.26
CA GLY A 37 21.56 -18.37 30.91
C GLY A 37 21.84 -17.47 32.12
N THR A 38 23.11 -17.13 32.34
CA THR A 38 23.55 -16.10 33.31
C THR A 38 24.91 -15.54 32.92
N ASP A 39 25.03 -14.21 33.04
CA ASP A 39 26.27 -13.48 33.31
C ASP A 39 27.38 -13.39 32.24
N VAL A 40 27.19 -12.47 31.29
CA VAL A 40 28.30 -11.67 30.73
C VAL A 40 29.12 -11.01 31.87
N PHE A 41 28.45 -10.61 32.95
CA PHE A 41 29.07 -10.06 34.17
C PHE A 41 30.02 -11.02 34.92
N LYS A 42 29.94 -12.35 34.72
CA LYS A 42 30.85 -13.32 35.37
C LYS A 42 32.19 -13.44 34.68
N ALA A 43 32.28 -13.15 33.37
CA ALA A 43 33.55 -13.09 32.67
C ALA A 43 34.43 -11.95 33.24
N LEU A 44 33.81 -10.81 33.54
CA LEU A 44 34.45 -9.68 34.22
C LEU A 44 34.79 -10.00 35.69
N ALA A 45 33.88 -10.64 36.42
CA ALA A 45 34.11 -11.04 37.82
C ALA A 45 35.23 -12.10 38.02
N LEU A 46 35.64 -12.79 36.95
CA LEU A 46 36.74 -13.77 36.96
C LEU A 46 38.06 -13.23 36.40
N GLY A 47 38.17 -11.91 36.18
CA GLY A 47 39.43 -11.24 35.84
C GLY A 47 39.91 -11.39 34.38
N ALA A 48 39.03 -11.83 33.47
CA ALA A 48 39.36 -11.88 32.04
C ALA A 48 39.50 -10.46 31.48
N LYS A 49 40.69 -10.09 31.01
CA LYS A 49 41.00 -8.71 30.58
C LYS A 49 40.60 -8.34 29.15
N ALA A 50 40.21 -9.32 28.32
CA ALA A 50 39.59 -9.10 27.01
C ALA A 50 38.90 -10.38 26.52
N VAL A 51 37.82 -10.23 25.75
CA VAL A 51 37.29 -11.27 24.86
C VAL A 51 37.08 -10.63 23.48
N LEU A 52 38.00 -10.92 22.56
CA LEU A 52 37.95 -10.44 21.17
C LEU A 52 37.23 -11.46 20.31
N ILE A 53 36.07 -11.09 19.76
CA ILE A 53 35.40 -11.83 18.69
C ILE A 53 35.68 -11.07 17.38
N GLY A 54 36.40 -11.71 16.46
CA GLY A 54 36.92 -11.07 15.25
C GLY A 54 35.84 -10.74 14.21
N ARG A 55 35.95 -9.55 13.58
CA ARG A 55 35.09 -9.12 12.47
C ARG A 55 35.35 -9.95 11.20
N PRO A 56 34.32 -10.47 10.50
CA PRO A 56 34.43 -10.91 9.11
C PRO A 56 34.76 -9.72 8.18
N ILE A 57 35.44 -9.98 7.07
CA ILE A 57 35.97 -8.94 6.17
C ILE A 57 35.01 -8.69 5.00
N VAL A 58 34.45 -7.47 4.90
CA VAL A 58 33.80 -6.95 3.67
C VAL A 58 34.18 -5.49 3.41
N TYR A 59 35.48 -5.21 3.24
CA TYR A 59 35.90 -4.00 2.53
C TYR A 59 35.69 -4.23 1.02
N GLY A 60 34.73 -3.54 0.40
CA GLY A 60 34.49 -3.69 -1.04
C GLY A 60 33.40 -2.81 -1.67
N LEU A 61 32.32 -2.47 -0.94
CA LEU A 61 31.19 -1.72 -1.50
C LEU A 61 30.85 -0.41 -0.77
N ALA A 62 31.39 -0.17 0.42
CA ALA A 62 31.46 1.17 0.99
C ALA A 62 32.40 2.01 0.11
N ALA A 63 31.82 2.83 -0.78
CA ALA A 63 32.60 3.73 -1.61
C ALA A 63 33.39 4.68 -0.70
N LYS A 64 34.71 4.76 -0.90
CA LYS A 64 35.50 5.95 -0.50
C LYS A 64 35.14 7.11 -1.43
N GLY A 65 33.87 7.50 -1.36
CA GLY A 65 33.28 8.59 -2.11
C GLY A 65 33.62 9.90 -1.45
N GLU A 66 34.83 10.38 -1.67
CA GLU A 66 35.01 11.82 -1.91
C GLU A 66 34.24 12.11 -3.20
N TYR A 67 32.91 12.31 -3.08
CA TYR A 67 32.03 12.67 -4.18
C TYR A 67 32.35 14.11 -4.58
N GLY A 68 33.43 14.25 -5.35
CA GLY A 68 34.28 15.44 -5.36
C GLY A 68 33.57 16.74 -5.73
N ASP A 69 34.14 17.84 -5.24
CA ASP A 69 33.66 19.22 -5.36
C ASP A 69 33.25 19.59 -6.80
N LYS A 70 31.98 19.33 -7.12
CA LYS A 70 31.28 20.04 -8.20
C LYS A 70 31.12 21.48 -7.75
N LYS A 71 32.11 22.32 -8.06
CA LYS A 71 32.01 23.78 -7.88
C LYS A 71 30.69 24.27 -8.47
N MET A 72 29.85 24.78 -7.59
CA MET A 72 28.49 25.21 -7.87
C MET A 72 28.48 26.72 -8.04
N GLU A 73 27.74 27.22 -9.04
CA GLU A 73 27.77 28.65 -9.41
C GLU A 73 27.01 29.56 -8.43
N SER A 74 26.16 28.99 -7.56
CA SER A 74 25.39 29.69 -6.52
C SER A 74 25.08 28.77 -5.33
N GLU A 75 24.58 29.33 -4.23
CA GLU A 75 24.15 28.53 -3.06
C GLU A 75 22.66 28.15 -3.17
N PRO A 76 22.25 26.92 -2.79
CA PRO A 76 20.83 26.53 -2.80
C PRO A 76 20.01 27.36 -1.82
N VAL A 77 18.91 27.96 -2.31
CA VAL A 77 18.07 28.90 -1.54
C VAL A 77 16.79 28.27 -1.00
N ASN A 78 16.56 26.96 -1.24
CA ASN A 78 15.44 26.22 -0.66
C ASN A 78 15.64 24.68 -0.68
N VAL A 79 14.75 23.97 0.01
CA VAL A 79 14.73 22.49 0.16
C VAL A 79 14.59 21.72 -1.17
N LYS A 80 13.98 22.31 -2.22
CA LYS A 80 13.84 21.63 -3.53
C LYS A 80 15.19 21.57 -4.25
N GLU A 81 15.97 22.64 -4.21
CA GLU A 81 17.32 22.67 -4.79
C GLU A 81 18.28 21.72 -4.04
N PHE A 82 18.15 21.59 -2.71
CA PHE A 82 18.86 20.54 -1.96
C PHE A 82 18.47 19.12 -2.40
N GLN A 83 17.18 18.84 -2.68
CA GLN A 83 16.77 17.56 -3.26
C GLN A 83 17.34 17.34 -4.67
N GLU A 84 17.37 18.38 -5.50
CA GLU A 84 17.90 18.32 -6.87
C GLU A 84 19.43 18.15 -6.89
N LEU A 85 20.14 18.72 -5.92
CA LEU A 85 21.57 18.52 -5.71
C LEU A 85 21.86 17.10 -5.16
N ALA A 86 21.09 16.62 -4.18
CA ALA A 86 21.17 15.24 -3.69
C ALA A 86 20.98 14.21 -4.83
N LYS A 87 20.10 14.49 -5.79
CA LYS A 87 19.89 13.68 -7.01
C LYS A 87 21.10 13.66 -7.98
N GLN A 88 21.98 14.66 -7.91
CA GLN A 88 23.14 14.82 -8.78
C GLN A 88 24.47 14.32 -8.20
N VAL A 89 24.51 14.10 -6.88
CA VAL A 89 25.71 13.62 -6.16
C VAL A 89 25.59 12.17 -5.70
N LEU A 90 24.40 11.72 -5.29
CA LEU A 90 24.21 10.35 -4.83
C LEU A 90 24.15 9.34 -6.00
N PRO A 91 24.69 8.12 -5.83
CA PRO A 91 24.36 7.00 -6.69
C PRO A 91 22.85 6.79 -6.79
N LYS A 92 22.34 6.47 -7.99
CA LYS A 92 20.89 6.35 -8.24
C LYS A 92 20.18 5.44 -7.22
N MET A 93 20.79 4.31 -6.84
CA MET A 93 20.26 3.38 -5.84
C MET A 93 20.06 4.04 -4.47
N TYR A 94 21.02 4.84 -4.00
CA TYR A 94 20.93 5.52 -2.69
C TYR A 94 19.96 6.71 -2.75
N TYR A 95 19.94 7.46 -3.85
CA TYR A 95 18.92 8.48 -4.05
C TYR A 95 17.50 7.88 -4.08
N ASP A 96 17.28 6.80 -4.85
CA ASP A 96 16.00 6.12 -4.93
C ASP A 96 15.59 5.52 -3.56
N TYR A 97 16.54 5.03 -2.76
CA TYR A 97 16.27 4.60 -1.38
C TYR A 97 15.64 5.75 -0.56
N TYR A 98 16.19 6.97 -0.59
CA TYR A 98 15.62 8.12 0.15
C TYR A 98 14.44 8.81 -0.55
N ALA A 99 14.32 8.70 -1.87
CA ALA A 99 13.29 9.34 -2.68
C ALA A 99 12.02 8.50 -2.82
N GLY A 100 12.12 7.16 -2.78
CA GLY A 100 10.98 6.26 -2.93
C GLY A 100 9.99 6.26 -1.74
N GLY A 101 8.80 5.75 -2.02
CA GLY A 101 7.78 5.38 -1.04
C GLY A 101 7.29 3.95 -1.28
N ALA A 102 6.32 3.50 -0.50
CA ALA A 102 5.65 2.20 -0.68
C ALA A 102 4.79 2.15 -1.96
N GLU A 103 4.59 0.94 -2.48
CA GLU A 103 3.73 0.58 -3.64
C GLU A 103 3.75 1.56 -4.82
N ASP A 104 2.67 2.33 -5.01
CA ASP A 104 2.48 3.28 -6.12
C ASP A 104 2.82 4.72 -5.72
N GLN A 105 3.31 4.91 -4.49
CA GLN A 105 3.76 6.17 -3.89
C GLN A 105 2.65 7.23 -3.76
N TYR A 106 1.38 6.80 -3.69
CA TYR A 106 0.22 7.68 -3.58
C TYR A 106 0.28 8.52 -2.29
N THR A 107 0.59 7.89 -1.16
CA THR A 107 0.74 8.52 0.16
C THR A 107 1.92 9.47 0.18
N LEU A 108 3.00 9.16 -0.54
CA LEU A 108 4.18 10.05 -0.64
C LEU A 108 3.83 11.35 -1.37
N LYS A 109 3.06 11.24 -2.45
CA LYS A 109 2.50 12.38 -3.17
C LYS A 109 1.51 13.16 -2.28
N GLN A 110 0.53 12.49 -1.66
CA GLN A 110 -0.46 13.15 -0.81
C GLN A 110 0.13 13.80 0.45
N ASN A 111 1.21 13.28 1.03
CA ASN A 111 1.91 13.91 2.16
C ASN A 111 2.36 15.34 1.84
N VAL A 112 2.72 15.65 0.58
CA VAL A 112 3.12 17.00 0.16
C VAL A 112 1.91 17.79 -0.35
N GLU A 113 1.07 17.20 -1.21
CA GLU A 113 -0.10 17.89 -1.79
C GLU A 113 -1.15 18.29 -0.74
N ALA A 114 -1.25 17.57 0.39
CA ALA A 114 -2.21 17.91 1.43
C ALA A 114 -2.00 19.30 2.05
N PHE A 115 -0.77 19.81 2.09
CA PHE A 115 -0.47 21.17 2.57
C PHE A 115 -1.02 22.26 1.63
N GLN A 116 -1.23 21.96 0.35
CA GLN A 116 -1.80 22.91 -0.62
C GLN A 116 -3.29 23.17 -0.36
N ARG A 117 -3.99 22.23 0.28
CA ARG A 117 -5.42 22.32 0.65
C ARG A 117 -5.67 23.11 1.95
N ILE A 118 -4.61 23.68 2.54
CA ILE A 118 -4.66 24.52 3.74
C ILE A 118 -4.19 25.92 3.34
N THR A 119 -5.10 26.89 3.40
CA THR A 119 -4.78 28.32 3.21
C THR A 119 -4.40 28.94 4.56
N ILE A 120 -3.47 29.92 4.56
CA ILE A 120 -3.14 30.71 5.74
C ILE A 120 -3.97 32.00 5.73
N ARG A 121 -4.49 32.40 6.89
CA ARG A 121 -5.31 33.60 7.10
C ARG A 121 -4.53 34.62 7.96
N PRO A 122 -3.87 35.63 7.35
CA PRO A 122 -3.05 36.60 8.07
C PRO A 122 -3.84 37.49 9.03
N ARG A 123 -3.20 37.91 10.13
CA ARG A 123 -3.65 39.03 10.96
C ARG A 123 -2.82 40.27 10.68
N ILE A 124 -3.49 41.32 10.21
CA ILE A 124 -2.90 42.65 10.01
C ILE A 124 -2.86 43.46 11.31
N LEU A 125 -1.98 44.47 11.36
CA LEU A 125 -1.82 45.42 12.48
C LEU A 125 -1.53 44.77 13.84
N VAL A 126 -0.69 43.73 13.84
CA VAL A 126 -0.07 43.15 15.05
C VAL A 126 1.39 43.61 15.10
N ASP A 127 1.90 43.94 16.29
CA ASP A 127 3.33 44.20 16.47
C ASP A 127 4.11 42.88 16.33
N VAL A 128 5.04 42.87 15.38
CA VAL A 128 5.93 41.76 15.04
C VAL A 128 7.39 42.22 14.98
N SER A 129 7.72 43.33 15.65
CA SER A 129 9.09 43.87 15.77
C SER A 129 10.07 42.95 16.50
N ARG A 130 9.54 41.97 17.24
CA ARG A 130 10.26 40.78 17.72
C ARG A 130 9.38 39.56 17.48
N ILE A 131 9.93 38.54 16.82
CA ILE A 131 9.37 37.19 16.78
C ILE A 131 10.06 36.33 17.85
N ASP A 132 9.32 35.44 18.48
CA ASP A 132 9.86 34.40 19.36
C ASP A 132 9.42 33.00 18.89
N MET A 133 10.38 32.22 18.42
CA MET A 133 10.23 30.83 17.97
C MET A 133 10.74 29.82 19.00
N SER A 134 11.22 30.26 20.17
CA SER A 134 11.65 29.33 21.22
C SER A 134 10.46 28.51 21.74
N THR A 135 10.70 27.25 22.07
CA THR A 135 9.70 26.37 22.69
C THR A 135 10.35 25.31 23.56
N THR A 136 9.56 24.73 24.46
CA THR A 136 9.96 23.56 25.24
C THR A 136 9.29 22.31 24.67
N VAL A 137 10.09 21.29 24.35
CA VAL A 137 9.61 19.96 23.95
C VAL A 137 10.20 18.93 24.91
N LEU A 138 9.35 18.12 25.54
CA LEU A 138 9.74 17.09 26.53
C LEU A 138 10.57 17.62 27.73
N GLY A 139 10.56 18.93 27.99
CA GLY A 139 11.36 19.59 29.03
C GLY A 139 12.62 20.30 28.51
N HIS A 140 12.97 20.13 27.24
CA HIS A 140 14.17 20.70 26.61
C HIS A 140 13.81 21.95 25.79
N GLU A 141 14.59 23.02 25.93
CA GLU A 141 14.40 24.28 25.19
C GLU A 141 15.08 24.22 23.81
N ILE A 142 14.31 24.44 22.74
CA ILE A 142 14.78 24.43 21.35
C ILE A 142 14.52 25.77 20.65
N SER A 143 15.40 26.18 19.74
CA SER A 143 15.38 27.54 19.16
C SER A 143 14.33 27.77 18.06
N ALA A 144 13.66 26.70 17.63
CA ALA A 144 12.53 26.67 16.72
C ALA A 144 11.76 25.35 16.95
N PRO A 145 10.45 25.26 16.66
CA PRO A 145 9.64 24.04 16.83
C PRO A 145 9.87 23.02 15.69
N ILE A 146 11.14 22.79 15.33
CA ILE A 146 11.59 22.00 14.17
C ILE A 146 12.71 21.06 14.64
N MET A 147 12.45 19.76 14.66
CA MET A 147 13.34 18.69 15.13
C MET A 147 13.75 17.78 13.96
N VAL A 148 14.85 17.02 14.10
CA VAL A 148 15.26 16.03 13.07
C VAL A 148 14.51 14.71 13.30
N ALA A 149 13.85 14.21 12.25
CA ALA A 149 13.07 12.97 12.28
C ALA A 149 13.97 11.72 12.33
N PRO A 150 13.53 10.61 12.97
CA PRO A 150 14.28 9.35 12.99
C PRO A 150 14.34 8.74 11.59
N THR A 151 15.41 9.07 10.89
CA THR A 151 15.74 8.62 9.54
C THR A 151 16.94 7.69 9.63
N ALA A 152 17.02 6.73 8.72
CA ALA A 152 17.91 5.57 8.82
C ALA A 152 18.99 5.60 7.73
N MET A 153 20.11 4.91 8.00
CA MET A 153 21.21 4.64 7.07
C MET A 153 21.91 5.87 6.49
N HIS A 154 22.14 6.93 7.28
CA HIS A 154 22.68 8.20 6.78
C HIS A 154 24.06 8.06 6.11
N GLN A 155 24.84 7.00 6.37
CA GLN A 155 26.09 6.72 5.65
C GLN A 155 25.89 6.40 4.15
N LEU A 156 24.66 6.12 3.70
CA LEU A 156 24.30 6.07 2.27
C LEU A 156 24.17 7.47 1.64
N ALA A 157 24.11 8.53 2.45
CA ALA A 157 24.06 9.93 1.99
C ALA A 157 25.41 10.65 2.13
N HIS A 158 26.13 10.46 3.24
CA HIS A 158 27.41 11.12 3.52
C HIS A 158 28.26 10.25 4.45
N SER A 159 29.58 10.22 4.28
CA SER A 159 30.49 9.33 5.04
C SER A 159 30.37 9.43 6.56
N GLU A 160 30.10 10.63 7.09
CA GLU A 160 29.88 10.88 8.52
C GLU A 160 28.46 10.56 9.03
N GLY A 161 27.54 10.13 8.17
CA GLY A 161 26.22 9.61 8.55
C GLY A 161 25.42 10.43 9.57
N GLU A 162 24.88 9.73 10.57
CA GLU A 162 24.06 10.31 11.63
C GLU A 162 24.88 11.28 12.52
N VAL A 163 26.19 11.07 12.67
CA VAL A 163 27.12 11.92 13.43
C VAL A 163 27.17 13.35 12.87
N ALA A 164 27.35 13.54 11.57
CA ALA A 164 27.28 14.87 10.95
C ALA A 164 25.86 15.48 10.97
N THR A 165 24.83 14.63 11.14
CA THR A 165 23.46 15.11 11.29
C THR A 165 23.21 15.66 12.70
N ALA A 166 23.72 14.98 13.73
CA ALA A 166 23.59 15.39 15.12
C ALA A 166 24.32 16.71 15.39
N ARG A 167 25.55 16.88 14.87
CA ARG A 167 26.28 18.17 14.94
C ARG A 167 25.50 19.29 14.24
N GLY A 168 24.92 19.03 13.07
CA GLY A 168 24.08 19.99 12.34
C GLY A 168 22.79 20.38 13.09
N ALA A 169 22.17 19.45 13.83
CA ALA A 169 21.02 19.73 14.69
C ALA A 169 21.40 20.54 15.94
N ALA A 170 22.50 20.17 16.60
CA ALA A 170 23.05 20.87 17.75
C ALA A 170 23.45 22.32 17.41
N ALA A 171 24.05 22.54 16.22
CA ALA A 171 24.38 23.88 15.72
C ALA A 171 23.14 24.79 15.53
N CYS A 172 21.95 24.21 15.32
CA CYS A 172 20.68 24.93 15.26
C CYS A 172 19.95 25.02 16.62
N ASN A 173 20.53 24.49 17.70
CA ASN A 173 19.88 24.24 18.99
C ASN A 173 18.49 23.57 18.83
N THR A 174 18.50 22.34 18.28
CA THR A 174 17.32 21.48 18.21
C THR A 174 17.67 20.00 18.40
N ILE A 175 16.65 19.20 18.75
CA ILE A 175 16.75 17.77 19.05
C ILE A 175 16.80 16.96 17.75
N MET A 176 17.69 15.96 17.72
CA MET A 176 17.66 14.87 16.74
C MET A 176 17.16 13.59 17.37
N ILE A 177 16.12 12.99 16.77
CA ILE A 177 15.69 11.64 17.14
C ILE A 177 16.51 10.64 16.31
N LEU A 178 17.26 9.76 16.98
CA LEU A 178 18.05 8.72 16.32
C LEU A 178 17.16 7.53 15.90
N SER A 179 17.45 6.93 14.74
CA SER A 179 16.81 5.69 14.29
C SER A 179 17.48 4.47 14.92
N TYR A 180 16.71 3.42 15.24
CA TYR A 180 17.26 2.12 15.63
C TYR A 180 18.14 1.51 14.52
N ASN A 181 17.74 1.70 13.26
CA ASN A 181 18.53 1.36 12.08
C ASN A 181 19.43 2.55 11.66
N SER A 182 20.19 3.08 12.61
CA SER A 182 21.25 4.06 12.36
C SER A 182 22.50 3.37 11.80
N THR A 183 23.22 4.04 10.90
CA THR A 183 24.55 3.56 10.46
C THR A 183 25.67 3.85 11.46
N CYS A 184 25.55 4.90 12.27
CA CYS A 184 26.38 5.13 13.46
C CYS A 184 25.79 4.49 14.73
N THR A 185 26.61 4.07 15.68
CA THR A 185 26.13 3.62 17.00
C THR A 185 25.50 4.76 17.83
N VAL A 186 24.76 4.37 18.86
CA VAL A 186 24.19 5.25 19.89
C VAL A 186 25.32 6.06 20.56
N GLU A 187 26.42 5.38 20.87
CA GLU A 187 27.61 5.95 21.49
C GLU A 187 28.37 6.92 20.56
N GLU A 188 28.49 6.64 19.26
CA GLU A 188 29.05 7.57 18.24
C GLU A 188 28.26 8.87 18.13
N VAL A 189 26.93 8.78 18.13
CA VAL A 189 26.08 9.96 17.93
C VAL A 189 26.11 10.84 19.17
N ALA A 190 26.10 10.25 20.37
CA ALA A 190 26.34 10.98 21.61
C ALA A 190 27.77 11.55 21.69
N SER A 191 28.78 10.77 21.30
CA SER A 191 30.16 11.23 21.22
C SER A 191 30.39 12.23 20.08
N SER A 192 29.48 12.42 19.12
CA SER A 192 29.64 13.49 18.12
C SER A 192 29.66 14.90 18.73
N CYS A 193 29.11 15.03 19.95
CA CYS A 193 29.21 16.24 20.76
C CYS A 193 30.53 16.35 21.56
N ASN A 194 31.39 15.31 21.59
CA ASN A 194 32.82 15.31 21.99
C ASN A 194 33.55 13.96 21.65
N ALA A 195 33.93 13.77 20.36
CA ALA A 195 34.75 12.70 19.72
C ALA A 195 34.33 11.17 19.67
N ASN A 196 34.10 10.67 18.43
CA ASN A 196 34.57 9.40 17.79
C ASN A 196 33.80 8.02 17.77
N ASP A 197 33.81 7.39 16.56
CA ASP A 197 33.86 5.98 16.03
C ASP A 197 33.05 4.78 16.63
N GLY A 198 32.47 3.79 15.88
CA GLY A 198 32.32 3.52 14.41
C GLY A 198 32.34 2.00 14.02
N SER A 199 31.44 1.33 13.26
CA SER A 199 30.02 1.42 12.74
C SER A 199 29.61 -0.04 12.30
N GLY A 200 28.48 -0.50 11.70
CA GLY A 200 27.20 -0.02 11.11
C GLY A 200 26.37 -1.21 10.50
N LEU A 201 25.12 -1.06 10.00
CA LEU A 201 24.13 -2.16 9.68
C LEU A 201 23.43 -2.09 8.28
N GLU A 202 22.98 -3.24 7.73
CA GLU A 202 21.85 -3.28 6.74
C GLU A 202 21.04 -4.60 6.76
N ALA A 203 21.68 -5.79 6.66
CA ALA A 203 20.98 -7.08 6.66
C ALA A 203 20.20 -7.40 7.96
N TYR A 204 20.62 -6.80 9.08
CA TYR A 204 20.05 -6.98 10.42
C TYR A 204 18.64 -6.36 10.58
N ALA A 205 18.33 -5.32 9.80
CA ALA A 205 17.10 -4.54 9.96
C ALA A 205 15.83 -5.39 9.77
N ASN A 206 15.84 -6.29 8.78
CA ASN A 206 14.68 -7.14 8.49
C ASN A 206 14.52 -8.33 9.45
N GLU A 207 15.52 -8.66 10.27
CA GLU A 207 15.47 -9.79 11.23
C GLU A 207 15.19 -9.35 12.69
N THR A 208 15.10 -8.05 12.95
CA THR A 208 14.88 -7.48 14.30
C THR A 208 13.51 -6.87 14.54
N PHE A 209 12.67 -6.76 13.51
CA PHE A 209 11.28 -6.38 13.69
C PHE A 209 10.48 -7.54 14.30
N ASP A 210 9.71 -7.26 15.35
CA ASP A 210 8.56 -8.10 15.69
C ASP A 210 7.31 -7.52 15.06
N SER A 211 6.35 -8.39 14.88
CA SER A 211 4.98 -8.07 14.49
C SER A 211 3.99 -8.34 15.65
N SER A 212 4.43 -8.92 16.77
CA SER A 212 3.57 -9.18 17.95
C SER A 212 3.36 -7.99 18.91
N LEU A 213 4.12 -6.89 18.73
CA LEU A 213 4.22 -5.86 19.75
C LEU A 213 2.92 -5.04 19.89
N CYS A 214 2.45 -4.93 21.14
CA CYS A 214 1.13 -4.44 21.51
C CYS A 214 1.20 -3.28 22.53
N TRP A 215 0.04 -2.70 22.87
CA TRP A 215 -0.05 -1.58 23.83
C TRP A 215 0.51 -1.92 25.23
N GLU A 216 0.49 -3.19 25.66
CA GLU A 216 1.13 -3.64 26.91
C GLU A 216 2.64 -3.32 26.97
N VAL A 217 3.33 -3.18 25.83
CA VAL A 217 4.77 -2.87 25.80
C VAL A 217 5.12 -1.56 26.51
N ILE A 218 4.20 -0.59 26.53
CA ILE A 218 4.41 0.71 27.16
C ILE A 218 4.61 0.54 28.67
N GLY A 219 3.86 -0.37 29.30
CA GLY A 219 4.04 -0.72 30.71
C GLY A 219 5.39 -1.37 31.01
N TRP A 220 5.88 -2.24 30.12
CA TRP A 220 7.21 -2.83 30.24
C TRP A 220 8.32 -1.79 30.04
N LEU A 221 8.25 -0.95 29.01
CA LEU A 221 9.24 0.10 28.76
C LEU A 221 9.36 1.06 29.94
N ARG A 222 8.23 1.50 30.51
CA ARG A 222 8.20 2.33 31.73
C ARG A 222 8.78 1.65 32.98
N SER A 223 8.97 0.34 32.97
CA SER A 223 9.65 -0.40 34.06
C SER A 223 11.18 -0.47 33.91
N ILE A 224 11.72 -0.15 32.72
CA ILE A 224 13.16 -0.26 32.40
C ILE A 224 13.83 1.07 31.99
N THR A 225 13.08 2.17 31.90
CA THR A 225 13.62 3.50 31.54
C THR A 225 12.97 4.62 32.35
N SER A 226 13.70 5.72 32.53
CA SER A 226 13.20 6.99 33.07
C SER A 226 13.15 8.10 32.01
N LEU A 227 13.43 7.78 30.74
CA LEU A 227 13.35 8.72 29.63
C LEU A 227 11.90 8.86 29.12
N PRO A 228 11.49 10.03 28.59
CA PRO A 228 10.19 10.21 27.96
C PRO A 228 9.95 9.20 26.84
N ILE A 229 8.79 8.53 26.89
CA ILE A 229 8.37 7.51 25.91
C ILE A 229 7.37 8.13 24.93
N LEU A 230 7.71 8.12 23.64
CA LEU A 230 6.85 8.65 22.59
C LEU A 230 6.42 7.55 21.62
N VAL A 231 5.11 7.43 21.35
CA VAL A 231 4.61 6.49 20.33
C VAL A 231 4.53 7.17 18.98
N LYS A 232 5.20 6.59 17.98
CA LYS A 232 5.24 7.08 16.59
C LYS A 232 4.49 6.15 15.64
N GLY A 233 3.67 6.75 14.79
CA GLY A 233 2.79 6.02 13.86
C GLY A 233 1.30 6.26 14.08
N VAL A 234 0.92 7.14 15.01
CA VAL A 234 -0.49 7.40 15.34
C VAL A 234 -1.17 8.15 14.19
N LEU A 235 -2.25 7.58 13.64
CA LEU A 235 -3.00 8.12 12.50
C LEU A 235 -4.53 8.17 12.73
N THR A 236 -5.02 7.77 13.91
CA THR A 236 -6.45 7.67 14.24
C THR A 236 -6.77 8.33 15.58
N HIS A 237 -8.02 8.76 15.77
CA HIS A 237 -8.53 9.19 17.09
C HIS A 237 -8.41 8.08 18.14
N GLU A 238 -8.69 6.84 17.76
CA GLU A 238 -8.74 5.69 18.65
C GLU A 238 -7.36 5.37 19.25
N ASP A 239 -6.33 5.27 18.40
CA ASP A 239 -4.97 4.95 18.82
C ASP A 239 -4.31 6.11 19.58
N ALA A 240 -4.70 7.35 19.27
CA ALA A 240 -4.29 8.52 20.03
C ALA A 240 -4.83 8.52 21.47
N ARG A 241 -6.09 8.08 21.66
CA ARG A 241 -6.67 7.88 22.99
C ARG A 241 -6.00 6.72 23.73
N MET A 242 -5.75 5.60 23.05
CA MET A 242 -5.08 4.43 23.65
C MET A 242 -3.65 4.74 24.11
N ALA A 243 -2.88 5.54 23.35
CA ALA A 243 -1.54 5.98 23.78
C ALA A 243 -1.59 6.83 25.06
N VAL A 244 -2.54 7.75 25.16
CA VAL A 244 -2.75 8.54 26.38
C VAL A 244 -3.18 7.67 27.57
N GLU A 245 -4.02 6.65 27.34
CA GLU A 245 -4.48 5.73 28.39
C GLU A 245 -3.37 4.74 28.83
N ALA A 246 -2.47 4.35 27.94
CA ALA A 246 -1.23 3.64 28.25
C ALA A 246 -0.19 4.50 28.98
N GLY A 247 -0.40 5.82 29.06
CA GLY A 247 0.47 6.75 29.77
C GLY A 247 1.83 6.94 29.10
N VAL A 248 1.84 7.21 27.79
CA VAL A 248 3.01 7.73 27.07
C VAL A 248 3.30 9.19 27.47
N ASP A 249 4.52 9.67 27.23
CA ASP A 249 4.93 11.06 27.48
C ASP A 249 4.76 11.96 26.23
N GLY A 250 4.44 11.38 25.07
CA GLY A 250 4.12 12.12 23.85
C GLY A 250 3.68 11.24 22.68
N ILE A 251 3.13 11.87 21.64
CA ILE A 251 2.65 11.20 20.41
C ILE A 251 3.30 11.83 19.18
N VAL A 252 3.66 11.00 18.19
CA VAL A 252 4.12 11.46 16.88
C VAL A 252 3.17 11.00 15.77
N VAL A 253 2.45 11.96 15.18
CA VAL A 253 1.58 11.73 14.01
C VAL A 253 2.46 11.48 12.79
N SER A 254 2.48 10.23 12.29
CA SER A 254 3.43 9.79 11.27
C SER A 254 2.88 8.63 10.43
N ASN A 255 3.12 8.66 9.12
CA ASN A 255 2.98 7.49 8.23
C ASN A 255 4.36 7.01 7.72
N HIS A 256 5.41 7.22 8.55
CA HIS A 256 6.80 6.84 8.28
C HIS A 256 7.31 7.38 6.93
N GLY A 257 6.95 8.63 6.62
CA GLY A 257 7.31 9.29 5.36
C GLY A 257 6.83 8.55 4.12
N ALA A 258 5.68 7.86 4.21
CA ALA A 258 5.09 7.00 3.19
C ALA A 258 5.99 5.82 2.74
N ARG A 259 6.74 5.21 3.68
CA ARG A 259 7.66 4.07 3.39
C ARG A 259 7.16 2.70 3.89
N GLN A 260 5.95 2.62 4.43
CA GLN A 260 5.38 1.39 4.98
C GLN A 260 4.11 1.00 4.20
N LEU A 261 2.96 1.54 4.59
CA LEU A 261 1.67 1.29 3.95
C LEU A 261 1.31 2.42 2.98
N ASP A 262 1.12 2.09 1.70
CA ASP A 262 0.53 3.04 0.75
C ASP A 262 -1.00 3.11 0.89
N TYR A 263 -1.61 4.17 0.35
CA TYR A 263 -3.00 4.59 0.62
C TYR A 263 -3.34 4.87 2.10
N SER A 264 -2.34 5.05 2.95
CA SER A 264 -2.50 5.67 4.29
C SER A 264 -2.96 7.13 4.16
N PRO A 265 -3.61 7.73 5.18
CA PRO A 265 -3.87 9.16 5.19
C PRO A 265 -2.58 9.97 5.13
N ALA A 266 -2.64 11.14 4.48
CA ALA A 266 -1.60 12.16 4.62
C ALA A 266 -1.62 12.69 6.06
N THR A 267 -0.49 12.70 6.76
CA THR A 267 -0.45 12.97 8.21
C THR A 267 -1.10 14.28 8.60
N ILE A 268 -0.93 15.34 7.78
CA ILE A 268 -1.52 16.66 8.04
C ILE A 268 -3.06 16.66 7.99
N SER A 269 -3.67 15.68 7.30
CA SER A 269 -5.14 15.52 7.24
C SER A 269 -5.76 14.72 8.39
N VAL A 270 -4.94 14.12 9.27
CA VAL A 270 -5.39 13.44 10.50
C VAL A 270 -4.84 14.07 11.79
N LEU A 271 -3.91 15.03 11.68
CA LEU A 271 -3.38 15.78 12.82
C LEU A 271 -4.49 16.41 13.68
N GLU A 272 -5.52 17.00 13.06
CA GLU A 272 -6.62 17.66 13.77
C GLU A 272 -7.49 16.67 14.59
N GLU A 273 -7.63 15.43 14.09
CA GLU A 273 -8.33 14.30 14.71
C GLU A 273 -7.56 13.77 15.93
N VAL A 274 -6.23 13.61 15.80
CA VAL A 274 -5.32 13.15 16.87
C VAL A 274 -5.15 14.20 17.98
N VAL A 275 -4.94 15.47 17.64
CA VAL A 275 -4.85 16.58 18.63
C VAL A 275 -6.11 16.64 19.49
N HIS A 276 -7.28 16.45 18.88
CA HIS A 276 -8.55 16.41 19.61
C HIS A 276 -8.65 15.20 20.56
N ALA A 277 -8.22 14.01 20.13
CA ALA A 277 -8.19 12.81 20.97
C ALA A 277 -7.31 12.95 22.22
N VAL A 278 -6.14 13.61 22.06
CA VAL A 278 -5.18 13.83 23.14
C VAL A 278 -5.68 14.85 24.17
N GLY A 279 -6.48 15.83 23.76
CA GLY A 279 -7.08 16.82 24.66
C GLY A 279 -6.06 17.63 25.47
N GLY A 280 -4.85 17.82 24.93
CA GLY A 280 -3.75 18.54 25.59
C GLY A 280 -3.05 17.80 26.74
N LYS A 281 -3.32 16.50 26.95
CA LYS A 281 -2.72 15.71 28.05
C LYS A 281 -1.23 15.41 27.86
N VAL A 282 -0.77 15.28 26.61
CA VAL A 282 0.63 15.02 26.23
C VAL A 282 1.00 15.84 24.99
N PRO A 283 2.28 16.18 24.75
CA PRO A 283 2.73 16.80 23.51
C PRO A 283 2.38 15.95 22.27
N VAL A 284 1.89 16.63 21.23
CA VAL A 284 1.68 16.04 19.89
C VAL A 284 2.71 16.61 18.93
N LEU A 285 3.59 15.75 18.43
CA LEU A 285 4.58 16.06 17.40
C LEU A 285 4.08 15.60 16.03
N PHE A 286 4.58 16.23 14.97
CA PHE A 286 4.12 16.00 13.61
C PHE A 286 5.24 15.59 12.64
N ASP A 287 5.12 14.44 11.98
CA ASP A 287 6.08 13.91 11.00
C ASP A 287 5.40 13.66 9.64
N GLY A 288 5.81 14.41 8.62
CA GLY A 288 5.46 14.11 7.23
C GLY A 288 5.31 15.33 6.33
N GLY A 289 5.75 15.22 5.08
CA GLY A 289 5.46 16.18 4.01
C GLY A 289 6.20 17.52 4.04
N ILE A 290 6.58 18.04 5.23
CA ILE A 290 7.23 19.36 5.43
C ILE A 290 8.32 19.63 4.38
N ARG A 291 8.13 20.68 3.58
CA ARG A 291 9.15 21.24 2.65
C ARG A 291 9.46 22.70 2.92
N ARG A 292 8.60 23.43 3.63
CA ARG A 292 8.70 24.87 3.89
C ARG A 292 8.32 25.26 5.31
N GLY A 293 8.79 26.42 5.78
CA GLY A 293 8.36 27.05 7.04
C GLY A 293 6.85 27.35 7.09
N THR A 294 6.21 27.56 5.93
CA THR A 294 4.74 27.64 5.82
C THR A 294 4.03 26.31 6.09
N ASP A 295 4.66 25.16 5.82
CA ASP A 295 4.12 23.85 6.19
C ASP A 295 4.23 23.63 7.70
N VAL A 296 5.33 24.09 8.32
CA VAL A 296 5.53 24.09 9.77
C VAL A 296 4.44 24.92 10.45
N PHE A 297 4.22 26.16 10.00
CA PHE A 297 3.17 27.04 10.54
C PHE A 297 1.78 26.39 10.48
N LYS A 298 1.44 25.69 9.38
CA LYS A 298 0.16 24.96 9.24
C LYS A 298 0.02 23.82 10.25
N ALA A 299 1.07 23.02 10.45
CA ALA A 299 1.04 21.94 11.44
C ALA A 299 0.89 22.47 12.88
N LEU A 300 1.58 23.57 13.22
CA LEU A 300 1.43 24.25 14.51
C LEU A 300 0.01 24.78 14.70
N ALA A 301 -0.57 25.44 13.68
CA ALA A 301 -1.92 25.99 13.75
C ALA A 301 -3.02 24.93 13.90
N LEU A 302 -2.81 23.73 13.34
CA LEU A 302 -3.66 22.55 13.55
C LEU A 302 -3.56 21.97 14.97
N GLY A 303 -2.45 22.25 15.69
CA GLY A 303 -2.24 21.92 17.08
C GLY A 303 -1.04 21.01 17.39
N ALA A 304 -0.09 20.84 16.45
CA ALA A 304 1.20 20.23 16.79
C ALA A 304 2.04 21.18 17.66
N GLN A 305 2.85 20.64 18.56
CA GLN A 305 3.78 21.40 19.41
C GLN A 305 5.15 21.63 18.73
N ALA A 306 5.59 20.66 17.92
CA ALA A 306 6.74 20.78 17.03
C ALA A 306 6.62 19.79 15.85
N VAL A 307 7.41 20.04 14.79
CA VAL A 307 7.48 19.17 13.60
C VAL A 307 8.81 18.40 13.54
N LEU A 308 8.79 17.26 12.86
CA LEU A 308 9.94 16.41 12.59
C LEU A 308 10.27 16.43 11.09
N VAL A 309 11.55 16.62 10.76
CA VAL A 309 12.03 16.78 9.39
C VAL A 309 13.07 15.70 9.07
N GLY A 310 12.75 14.81 8.13
CA GLY A 310 13.62 13.70 7.71
C GLY A 310 14.29 13.94 6.36
N ARG A 311 13.57 13.67 5.26
CA ARG A 311 14.12 13.73 3.88
C ARG A 311 14.85 15.05 3.55
N PRO A 312 14.37 16.26 3.90
CA PRO A 312 15.11 17.50 3.68
C PRO A 312 16.50 17.51 4.34
N VAL A 313 16.60 17.00 5.58
CA VAL A 313 17.87 16.92 6.33
C VAL A 313 18.84 15.96 5.64
N VAL A 314 18.37 14.81 5.16
CA VAL A 314 19.20 13.87 4.37
C VAL A 314 19.63 14.46 3.03
N TYR A 315 18.78 15.26 2.36
CA TYR A 315 19.18 15.98 1.15
C TYR A 315 20.23 17.07 1.44
N GLY A 316 20.14 17.75 2.60
CA GLY A 316 21.19 18.62 3.13
C GLY A 316 22.51 17.87 3.33
N LEU A 317 22.45 16.76 4.07
CA LEU A 317 23.58 15.89 4.39
C LEU A 317 24.28 15.37 3.11
N ALA A 318 23.52 14.86 2.15
CA ALA A 318 24.04 14.40 0.86
C ALA A 318 24.70 15.51 0.03
N ALA A 319 24.18 16.74 0.11
CA ALA A 319 24.64 17.86 -0.70
C ALA A 319 25.89 18.56 -0.14
N LYS A 320 25.98 18.75 1.19
CA LYS A 320 27.03 19.54 1.86
C LYS A 320 27.36 19.04 3.29
N GLY A 321 27.13 17.77 3.60
CA GLY A 321 27.39 17.21 4.94
C GLY A 321 26.67 17.98 6.06
N GLU A 322 27.35 18.16 7.18
CA GLU A 322 26.87 18.95 8.33
C GLU A 322 26.40 20.37 7.95
N TYR A 323 27.13 21.06 7.05
CA TYR A 323 26.75 22.40 6.60
C TYR A 323 25.37 22.39 5.92
N GLY A 324 25.11 21.37 5.11
CA GLY A 324 23.83 21.21 4.41
C GLY A 324 22.68 20.86 5.36
N VAL A 325 22.94 20.05 6.39
CA VAL A 325 21.97 19.80 7.47
C VAL A 325 21.61 21.11 8.18
N ARG A 326 22.62 21.84 8.66
CA ARG A 326 22.44 23.12 9.35
C ARG A 326 21.68 24.12 8.47
N ARG A 327 22.08 24.32 7.21
CA ARG A 327 21.42 25.30 6.31
C ARG A 327 19.98 24.91 5.97
N VAL A 328 19.64 23.62 5.86
CA VAL A 328 18.25 23.17 5.69
C VAL A 328 17.39 23.49 6.91
N LEU A 329 17.90 23.26 8.13
CA LEU A 329 17.19 23.60 9.36
C LEU A 329 17.03 25.12 9.53
N GLU A 330 18.08 25.89 9.23
CA GLU A 330 18.03 27.36 9.21
C GLU A 330 16.99 27.87 8.21
N MET A 331 16.98 27.42 6.94
CA MET A 331 15.99 27.90 5.95
C MET A 331 14.54 27.63 6.38
N LEU A 332 14.25 26.50 7.03
CA LEU A 332 12.91 26.21 7.54
C LEU A 332 12.52 27.10 8.73
N LYS A 333 13.52 27.55 9.51
CA LYS A 333 13.36 28.56 10.57
C LYS A 333 13.19 29.97 9.99
N ASP A 334 14.03 30.36 9.03
CA ASP A 334 13.96 31.62 8.28
C ASP A 334 12.56 31.80 7.63
N GLU A 335 12.06 30.76 6.95
CA GLU A 335 10.71 30.76 6.35
C GLU A 335 9.58 30.74 7.40
N LEU A 336 9.78 30.10 8.57
CA LEU A 336 8.79 30.10 9.66
C LEU A 336 8.68 31.47 10.31
N GLU A 337 9.80 32.13 10.60
CA GLU A 337 9.84 33.48 11.18
C GLU A 337 9.11 34.49 10.28
N LEU A 338 9.42 34.45 8.99
CA LEU A 338 8.74 35.26 7.97
C LEU A 338 7.24 34.94 7.91
N THR A 339 6.84 33.67 8.00
CA THR A 339 5.43 33.27 8.01
C THR A 339 4.72 33.77 9.27
N MET A 340 5.37 33.71 10.43
CA MET A 340 4.84 34.21 11.71
C MET A 340 4.65 35.72 11.70
N ALA A 341 5.65 36.47 11.21
CA ALA A 341 5.59 37.92 11.05
C ALA A 341 4.47 38.34 10.09
N LEU A 342 4.41 37.73 8.90
CA LEU A 342 3.36 38.01 7.91
C LEU A 342 1.96 37.57 8.36
N SER A 343 1.85 36.61 9.29
CA SER A 343 0.58 36.15 9.85
C SER A 343 0.13 36.90 11.11
N GLY A 344 0.95 37.82 11.65
CA GLY A 344 0.65 38.55 12.88
C GLY A 344 0.70 37.67 14.13
N CYS A 345 1.64 36.72 14.19
CA CYS A 345 1.85 35.77 15.29
C CYS A 345 3.24 35.98 15.91
N PRO A 346 3.44 36.94 16.83
CA PRO A 346 4.76 37.26 17.36
C PRO A 346 5.37 36.16 18.24
N ARG A 347 4.56 35.21 18.75
CA ARG A 347 5.01 34.02 19.48
C ARG A 347 4.30 32.78 18.95
N LEU A 348 4.89 31.61 19.14
CA LEU A 348 4.27 30.33 18.73
C LEU A 348 2.86 30.12 19.30
N GLN A 349 2.62 30.51 20.56
CA GLN A 349 1.30 30.40 21.20
C GLN A 349 0.19 31.28 20.56
N ASP A 350 0.56 32.26 19.74
CA ASP A 350 -0.40 33.08 19.00
C ASP A 350 -0.88 32.36 17.71
N ILE A 351 -0.10 31.39 17.22
CA ILE A 351 -0.46 30.49 16.13
C ILE A 351 -1.58 29.55 16.61
N THR A 352 -2.74 29.63 15.96
CA THR A 352 -3.97 28.92 16.37
C THR A 352 -4.85 28.64 15.16
N ARG A 353 -5.85 27.74 15.28
CA ARG A 353 -6.78 27.37 14.18
C ARG A 353 -7.45 28.54 13.45
N ARG A 354 -7.51 29.73 14.05
CA ARG A 354 -8.02 30.97 13.42
C ARG A 354 -7.17 31.47 12.24
N HIS A 355 -5.94 30.96 12.10
CA HIS A 355 -4.95 31.37 11.09
C HIS A 355 -4.87 30.41 9.90
N TYR A 356 -5.75 29.41 9.80
CA TYR A 356 -5.90 28.62 8.58
C TYR A 356 -7.36 28.44 8.19
N GLU A 357 -7.58 28.03 6.95
CA GLU A 357 -8.85 27.50 6.47
C GLU A 357 -8.59 26.34 5.50
N TRP A 358 -9.25 25.21 5.74
CA TRP A 358 -9.30 24.09 4.81
C TRP A 358 -10.11 24.52 3.58
N ASP A 359 -9.53 24.35 2.39
CA ASP A 359 -10.25 24.58 1.14
C ASP A 359 -11.44 23.61 1.03
N LYS A 360 -12.66 24.18 0.94
CA LYS A 360 -13.91 23.41 0.88
C LYS A 360 -14.36 23.06 -0.56
N GLY A 361 -13.61 23.43 -1.60
CA GLY A 361 -14.15 23.41 -2.97
C GLY A 361 -13.19 23.23 -4.15
N ILE A 362 -11.86 23.18 -3.98
CA ILE A 362 -10.95 22.96 -5.13
C ILE A 362 -10.61 21.47 -5.33
N SER A 363 -11.26 20.88 -6.33
CA SER A 363 -10.76 19.69 -7.03
C SER A 363 -9.49 20.05 -7.79
N ILE A 364 -8.32 19.80 -7.20
CA ILE A 364 -7.02 20.04 -7.86
C ILE A 364 -6.90 19.08 -9.05
N VAL A 365 -7.13 19.60 -10.25
CA VAL A 365 -6.85 18.90 -11.51
C VAL A 365 -5.34 18.77 -11.62
N SER A 366 -4.79 17.58 -11.34
CA SER A 366 -3.33 17.43 -11.28
C SER A 366 -2.72 17.48 -12.67
N GLU A 367 -2.04 18.58 -13.00
CA GLU A 367 -1.13 18.67 -14.15
C GLU A 367 0.11 17.78 -13.90
N ALA A 368 -0.07 16.48 -14.11
CA ALA A 368 0.95 15.45 -13.98
C ALA A 368 1.18 14.74 -15.32
N ALA A 369 1.24 15.51 -16.41
CA ALA A 369 1.44 15.01 -17.76
C ALA A 369 2.35 15.94 -18.59
N ILE A 370 3.67 15.79 -18.44
CA ILE A 370 4.70 16.16 -19.43
C ILE A 370 6.01 15.42 -19.10
N ASN A 371 6.64 14.83 -20.12
CA ASN A 371 8.02 14.33 -20.18
C ASN A 371 8.50 13.24 -19.17
N ASP A 372 8.08 11.99 -19.38
CA ASP A 372 8.81 10.77 -18.96
C ASP A 372 8.96 9.76 -20.12
N HIS A 373 9.18 10.25 -21.34
CA HIS A 373 9.14 9.43 -22.55
C HIS A 373 10.53 9.03 -23.12
N GLN A 374 11.64 9.45 -22.50
CA GLN A 374 13.00 9.27 -23.04
C GLN A 374 14.03 8.65 -22.06
N HIS A 375 13.58 7.80 -21.13
CA HIS A 375 14.49 7.07 -20.21
C HIS A 375 14.11 5.61 -19.90
N LYS A 376 13.26 4.99 -20.75
CA LYS A 376 12.71 3.63 -20.54
C LYS A 376 13.06 2.62 -21.64
N GLN A 377 14.15 2.87 -22.36
CA GLN A 377 14.85 1.86 -23.17
C GLN A 377 16.29 1.75 -22.64
N LEU A 378 16.87 0.55 -22.66
CA LEU A 378 18.20 0.19 -22.10
C LEU A 378 18.31 -0.07 -20.58
N ILE A 379 17.30 -0.72 -19.97
CA ILE A 379 17.56 -1.79 -18.99
C ILE A 379 16.78 -3.01 -19.47
N ASN A 380 17.48 -4.12 -19.75
CA ASN A 380 16.91 -5.28 -20.43
C ASN A 380 17.15 -6.57 -19.63
N MET A 381 16.09 -7.37 -19.46
CA MET A 381 16.13 -8.81 -19.13
C MET A 381 17.13 -9.26 -18.04
N ALA A 382 16.95 -8.83 -16.78
CA ALA A 382 17.75 -9.36 -15.66
C ALA A 382 16.98 -9.48 -14.33
N SER A 383 16.13 -8.50 -13.97
CA SER A 383 15.36 -8.51 -12.72
C SER A 383 14.04 -9.28 -12.84
N GLU A 384 13.64 -9.96 -11.77
CA GLU A 384 12.28 -10.52 -11.63
C GLU A 384 11.26 -9.38 -11.42
N PRO A 385 10.05 -9.43 -12.01
CA PRO A 385 9.03 -8.40 -11.80
C PRO A 385 8.57 -8.35 -10.34
N VAL A 386 8.39 -7.13 -9.82
CA VAL A 386 8.02 -6.88 -8.41
C VAL A 386 6.59 -6.37 -8.22
N ASN A 387 5.81 -6.25 -9.30
CA ASN A 387 4.39 -5.89 -9.24
C ASN A 387 3.63 -6.31 -10.52
N VAL A 388 2.29 -6.24 -10.46
CA VAL A 388 1.38 -6.60 -11.58
C VAL A 388 1.53 -5.69 -12.81
N LYS A 389 1.94 -4.43 -12.63
CA LYS A 389 2.10 -3.45 -13.71
C LYS A 389 3.32 -3.76 -14.58
N GLU A 390 4.39 -4.28 -14.01
CA GLU A 390 5.54 -4.79 -14.77
C GLU A 390 5.18 -6.02 -15.60
N PHE A 391 4.34 -6.93 -15.08
CA PHE A 391 3.77 -8.01 -15.89
C PHE A 391 2.91 -7.48 -17.05
N GLN A 392 2.15 -6.40 -16.87
CA GLN A 392 1.39 -5.76 -17.94
C GLN A 392 2.29 -5.21 -19.07
N GLU A 393 3.41 -4.56 -18.72
CA GLU A 393 4.38 -4.07 -19.71
C GLU A 393 5.20 -5.20 -20.35
N LEU A 394 5.50 -6.29 -19.63
CA LEU A 394 6.07 -7.50 -20.25
C LEU A 394 5.10 -8.14 -21.25
N ALA A 395 3.83 -8.31 -20.87
CA ALA A 395 2.78 -8.85 -21.75
C ALA A 395 2.61 -8.01 -23.04
N LYS A 396 2.70 -6.68 -22.92
CA LYS A 396 2.68 -5.73 -24.04
C LYS A 396 3.87 -5.87 -24.99
N ASN A 397 5.02 -6.31 -24.50
CA ASN A 397 6.23 -6.51 -25.30
C ASN A 397 6.29 -7.88 -25.99
N VAL A 398 5.64 -8.92 -25.43
CA VAL A 398 5.67 -10.28 -26.00
C VAL A 398 4.44 -10.64 -26.83
N LEU A 399 3.27 -10.04 -26.56
CA LEU A 399 2.04 -10.35 -27.31
C LEU A 399 1.96 -9.58 -28.64
N PRO A 400 1.50 -10.23 -29.73
CA PRO A 400 1.03 -9.53 -30.92
C PRO A 400 -0.01 -8.46 -30.54
N LYS A 401 0.06 -7.27 -31.15
CA LYS A 401 -0.79 -6.12 -30.79
C LYS A 401 -2.28 -6.48 -30.71
N MET A 402 -2.77 -7.29 -31.65
CA MET A 402 -4.16 -7.77 -31.68
C MET A 402 -4.57 -8.51 -30.40
N TYR A 403 -3.70 -9.34 -29.84
CA TYR A 403 -3.98 -10.11 -28.63
C TYR A 403 -3.81 -9.24 -27.38
N TYR A 404 -2.79 -8.37 -27.33
CA TYR A 404 -2.64 -7.41 -26.23
C TYR A 404 -3.86 -6.47 -26.14
N ASP A 405 -4.28 -5.89 -27.27
CA ASP A 405 -5.47 -5.05 -27.37
C ASP A 405 -6.74 -5.80 -26.93
N PHE A 406 -6.95 -7.03 -27.42
CA PHE A 406 -8.09 -7.88 -27.06
C PHE A 406 -8.24 -8.06 -25.56
N TYR A 407 -7.15 -8.30 -24.82
CA TYR A 407 -7.17 -8.47 -23.38
C TYR A 407 -7.23 -7.15 -22.61
N THR A 408 -6.40 -6.18 -23.00
CA THR A 408 -6.23 -4.94 -22.25
C THR A 408 -7.45 -4.01 -22.41
N GLY A 409 -8.04 -3.98 -23.61
CA GLY A 409 -9.09 -3.04 -23.98
C GLY A 409 -10.39 -3.14 -23.18
N GLY A 410 -11.09 -2.02 -23.10
CA GLY A 410 -12.45 -1.88 -22.58
C GLY A 410 -13.47 -1.65 -23.68
N ALA A 411 -14.70 -1.33 -23.29
CA ALA A 411 -15.73 -0.81 -24.20
C ALA A 411 -15.49 0.67 -24.52
N GLU A 412 -15.77 1.06 -25.76
CA GLU A 412 -15.89 2.43 -26.28
C GLU A 412 -14.76 3.38 -25.83
N ASP A 413 -15.04 4.47 -25.11
CA ASP A 413 -14.03 5.44 -24.64
C ASP A 413 -13.13 4.89 -23.51
N GLN A 414 -13.50 3.74 -22.95
CA GLN A 414 -12.84 3.04 -21.86
C GLN A 414 -12.86 3.84 -20.53
N TYR A 415 -13.85 4.72 -20.35
CA TYR A 415 -14.02 5.54 -19.16
C TYR A 415 -14.10 4.69 -17.88
N THR A 416 -14.94 3.65 -17.91
CA THR A 416 -15.13 2.68 -16.82
C THR A 416 -13.85 1.88 -16.56
N LEU A 417 -13.05 1.61 -17.60
CA LEU A 417 -11.79 0.86 -17.44
C LEU A 417 -10.77 1.67 -16.63
N LYS A 418 -10.73 2.98 -16.89
CA LYS A 418 -9.97 3.95 -16.10
C LYS A 418 -10.55 4.08 -14.68
N GLN A 419 -11.86 4.31 -14.53
CA GLN A 419 -12.49 4.49 -13.22
C GLN A 419 -12.41 3.26 -12.31
N ASN A 420 -12.48 2.04 -12.85
CA ASN A 420 -12.26 0.80 -12.10
C ASN A 420 -10.92 0.78 -11.34
N VAL A 421 -9.88 1.43 -11.87
CA VAL A 421 -8.57 1.54 -11.20
C VAL A 421 -8.49 2.79 -10.32
N GLU A 422 -8.92 3.96 -10.83
CA GLU A 422 -8.84 5.23 -10.09
C GLU A 422 -9.73 5.26 -8.84
N ALA A 423 -10.83 4.52 -8.81
CA ALA A 423 -11.73 4.49 -7.65
C ALA A 423 -11.07 3.94 -6.36
N PHE A 424 -10.10 3.02 -6.48
CA PHE A 424 -9.32 2.54 -5.34
C PHE A 424 -8.42 3.61 -4.71
N GLN A 425 -8.13 4.71 -5.43
CA GLN A 425 -7.37 5.86 -4.92
C GLN A 425 -8.25 6.84 -4.13
N ARG A 426 -9.58 6.71 -4.21
CA ARG A 426 -10.58 7.50 -3.46
C ARG A 426 -10.97 6.85 -2.11
N ILE A 427 -10.25 5.79 -1.72
CA ILE A 427 -10.44 5.02 -0.49
C ILE A 427 -9.09 4.96 0.24
N THR A 428 -8.99 5.63 1.38
CA THR A 428 -7.80 5.62 2.24
C THR A 428 -7.95 4.59 3.35
N ILE A 429 -6.87 3.86 3.65
CA ILE A 429 -6.83 2.87 4.74
C ILE A 429 -6.59 3.60 6.07
N ARG A 430 -7.35 3.27 7.12
CA ARG A 430 -7.14 3.70 8.52
C ARG A 430 -6.48 2.54 9.28
N PRO A 431 -5.14 2.43 9.29
CA PRO A 431 -4.46 1.35 9.99
C PRO A 431 -4.65 1.48 11.51
N ARG A 432 -4.78 0.34 12.19
CA ARG A 432 -4.73 0.23 13.65
C ARG A 432 -3.35 -0.24 14.07
N ILE A 433 -2.76 0.43 15.05
CA ILE A 433 -1.39 0.17 15.50
C ILE A 433 -1.35 -0.58 16.84
N LEU A 434 -0.20 -1.24 17.10
CA LEU A 434 0.10 -1.95 18.34
C LEU A 434 -0.92 -3.07 18.64
N LEU A 435 -1.13 -3.92 17.63
CA LEU A 435 -1.87 -5.17 17.66
C LEU A 435 -0.94 -6.30 17.18
N ASP A 436 -1.08 -7.51 17.76
CA ASP A 436 -0.29 -8.67 17.35
C ASP A 436 -0.68 -9.11 15.93
N VAL A 437 0.25 -8.90 15.00
CA VAL A 437 0.20 -9.32 13.60
C VAL A 437 1.34 -10.29 13.27
N SER A 438 1.91 -10.96 14.27
CA SER A 438 3.01 -11.93 14.11
C SER A 438 2.63 -13.20 13.34
N ARG A 439 1.33 -13.43 13.18
CA ARG A 439 0.75 -14.49 12.34
C ARG A 439 -0.47 -13.94 11.62
N ILE A 440 -0.37 -13.81 10.30
CA ILE A 440 -1.49 -13.46 9.44
C ILE A 440 -2.17 -14.74 8.93
N ASP A 441 -3.48 -14.91 9.16
CA ASP A 441 -4.28 -15.92 8.47
C ASP A 441 -5.18 -15.25 7.41
N MET A 442 -4.70 -15.28 6.16
CA MET A 442 -5.48 -14.89 4.98
C MET A 442 -6.47 -15.96 4.50
N SER A 443 -6.50 -17.15 5.13
CA SER A 443 -7.29 -18.25 4.58
C SER A 443 -8.79 -18.07 4.81
N THR A 444 -9.58 -18.31 3.77
CA THR A 444 -11.04 -18.14 3.78
C THR A 444 -11.74 -19.33 3.16
N THR A 445 -13.07 -19.36 3.25
CA THR A 445 -13.92 -20.37 2.62
C THR A 445 -14.87 -19.68 1.66
N VAL A 446 -14.90 -20.11 0.39
CA VAL A 446 -15.86 -19.64 -0.61
C VAL A 446 -16.74 -20.84 -1.02
N LEU A 447 -18.05 -20.75 -0.76
CA LEU A 447 -19.03 -21.81 -1.03
C LEU A 447 -18.65 -23.20 -0.47
N GLY A 448 -18.08 -23.23 0.73
CA GLY A 448 -17.62 -24.46 1.40
C GLY A 448 -16.20 -24.91 1.03
N TYR A 449 -15.52 -24.24 0.09
CA TYR A 449 -14.15 -24.57 -0.31
C TYR A 449 -13.13 -23.63 0.32
N LYS A 450 -12.22 -24.18 1.15
CA LYS A 450 -11.12 -23.41 1.74
C LYS A 450 -10.08 -23.04 0.69
N ILE A 451 -9.66 -21.78 0.69
CA ILE A 451 -8.61 -21.20 -0.16
C ILE A 451 -7.59 -20.45 0.71
N SER A 452 -6.34 -20.32 0.25
CA SER A 452 -5.25 -19.76 1.06
C SER A 452 -5.28 -18.24 1.24
N ALA A 453 -6.07 -17.54 0.43
CA ALA A 453 -6.23 -16.09 0.41
C ALA A 453 -7.55 -15.75 -0.30
N PRO A 454 -8.19 -14.61 -0.02
CA PRO A 454 -9.46 -14.21 -0.64
C PRO A 454 -9.28 -13.66 -2.07
N ILE A 455 -8.44 -14.32 -2.87
CA ILE A 455 -8.01 -13.91 -4.22
C ILE A 455 -8.16 -15.09 -5.17
N MET A 456 -9.16 -15.02 -6.06
CA MET A 456 -9.54 -16.06 -7.04
C MET A 456 -9.15 -15.63 -8.46
N VAL A 457 -9.06 -16.58 -9.40
CA VAL A 457 -8.89 -16.26 -10.84
C VAL A 457 -10.25 -16.00 -11.47
N ALA A 458 -10.42 -14.83 -12.09
CA ALA A 458 -11.65 -14.43 -12.79
C ALA A 458 -11.80 -15.17 -14.14
N PRO A 459 -13.04 -15.32 -14.68
CA PRO A 459 -13.24 -15.93 -15.98
C PRO A 459 -12.76 -15.00 -17.11
N THR A 460 -11.55 -15.24 -17.60
CA THR A 460 -11.06 -14.74 -18.89
C THR A 460 -11.14 -15.84 -19.94
N GLY A 461 -11.47 -15.47 -21.17
CA GLY A 461 -11.54 -16.42 -22.30
C GLY A 461 -10.28 -16.41 -23.15
N MET A 462 -10.13 -17.46 -23.96
CA MET A 462 -9.19 -17.57 -25.07
C MET A 462 -7.70 -17.48 -24.68
N HIS A 463 -7.30 -18.12 -23.58
CA HIS A 463 -5.96 -17.99 -23.00
C HIS A 463 -4.82 -18.44 -23.93
N GLN A 464 -5.07 -19.24 -24.98
CA GLN A 464 -4.03 -19.61 -25.95
C GLN A 464 -3.56 -18.45 -26.82
N PHE A 465 -4.28 -17.32 -26.85
CA PHE A 465 -3.78 -16.06 -27.40
C PHE A 465 -2.77 -15.36 -26.46
N ALA A 466 -2.61 -15.82 -25.22
CA ALA A 466 -1.57 -15.38 -24.30
C ALA A 466 -0.39 -16.35 -24.23
N HIS A 467 -0.64 -17.66 -24.10
CA HIS A 467 0.39 -18.70 -23.99
C HIS A 467 -0.15 -20.06 -24.48
N PRO A 468 0.61 -20.89 -25.21
CA PRO A 468 0.10 -22.13 -25.81
C PRO A 468 -0.59 -23.13 -24.85
N GLU A 469 -0.17 -23.17 -23.58
CA GLU A 469 -0.81 -24.00 -22.55
C GLU A 469 -2.15 -23.46 -22.00
N GLY A 470 -2.55 -22.25 -22.41
CA GLY A 470 -3.89 -21.69 -22.19
C GLY A 470 -4.42 -21.76 -20.76
N GLU A 471 -5.68 -22.18 -20.64
CA GLU A 471 -6.39 -22.32 -19.38
C GLU A 471 -5.83 -23.46 -18.51
N VAL A 472 -5.16 -24.46 -19.10
CA VAL A 472 -4.49 -25.54 -18.36
C VAL A 472 -3.34 -25.02 -17.49
N ALA A 473 -2.45 -24.19 -18.04
CA ALA A 473 -1.39 -23.54 -17.25
C ALA A 473 -1.97 -22.64 -16.14
N THR A 474 -3.11 -22.00 -16.41
CA THR A 474 -3.81 -21.17 -15.42
C THR A 474 -4.38 -22.02 -14.27
N ALA A 475 -4.96 -23.19 -14.57
CA ALA A 475 -5.48 -24.11 -13.58
C ALA A 475 -4.36 -24.73 -12.72
N ARG A 476 -3.22 -25.10 -13.30
CA ARG A 476 -2.05 -25.59 -12.55
C ARG A 476 -1.51 -24.53 -11.59
N ALA A 477 -1.38 -23.27 -12.04
CA ALA A 477 -1.00 -22.16 -11.16
C ALA A 477 -2.03 -21.90 -10.04
N ALA A 478 -3.34 -21.96 -10.32
CA ALA A 478 -4.38 -21.80 -9.30
C ALA A 478 -4.35 -22.92 -8.24
N ALA A 479 -4.07 -24.18 -8.65
CA ALA A 479 -3.84 -25.29 -7.74
C ALA A 479 -2.59 -25.08 -6.87
N ALA A 480 -1.46 -24.70 -7.46
CA ALA A 480 -0.22 -24.38 -6.74
C ALA A 480 -0.42 -23.23 -5.75
N CYS A 481 -1.26 -22.25 -6.09
CA CYS A 481 -1.67 -21.17 -5.21
C CYS A 481 -2.84 -21.54 -4.26
N ASN A 482 -3.33 -22.78 -4.21
CA ASN A 482 -4.48 -23.20 -3.40
C ASN A 482 -5.64 -22.17 -3.43
N THR A 483 -6.10 -21.83 -4.64
CA THR A 483 -7.23 -20.93 -4.87
C THR A 483 -8.13 -21.43 -6.00
N ILE A 484 -9.33 -20.85 -6.10
CA ILE A 484 -10.34 -21.20 -7.09
C ILE A 484 -10.04 -20.52 -8.43
N MET A 485 -10.10 -21.30 -9.51
CA MET A 485 -10.21 -20.77 -10.87
C MET A 485 -11.66 -20.77 -11.34
N VAL A 486 -12.16 -19.63 -11.80
CA VAL A 486 -13.38 -19.58 -12.60
C VAL A 486 -13.00 -19.74 -14.07
N LEU A 487 -13.34 -20.88 -14.67
CA LEU A 487 -13.10 -21.12 -16.10
C LEU A 487 -14.14 -20.39 -16.94
N SER A 488 -13.71 -19.72 -18.02
CA SER A 488 -14.62 -19.06 -18.97
C SER A 488 -15.37 -20.06 -19.85
N TYR A 489 -16.61 -19.72 -20.22
CA TYR A 489 -17.33 -20.41 -21.29
C TYR A 489 -16.52 -20.38 -22.60
N SER A 490 -15.85 -19.25 -22.88
CA SER A 490 -15.02 -19.04 -24.07
C SER A 490 -13.56 -19.47 -23.87
N SER A 491 -13.35 -20.59 -23.17
CA SER A 491 -12.03 -21.24 -23.01
C SER A 491 -11.51 -21.80 -24.33
N ASN A 492 -10.19 -21.84 -24.54
CA ASN A 492 -9.60 -22.65 -25.62
C ASN A 492 -9.53 -24.14 -25.24
N CYS A 493 -9.16 -24.45 -24.01
CA CYS A 493 -9.17 -25.83 -23.50
C CYS A 493 -10.60 -26.27 -23.10
N SER A 494 -10.94 -27.56 -23.26
CA SER A 494 -12.22 -28.12 -22.81
C SER A 494 -12.32 -28.21 -21.28
N VAL A 495 -13.55 -28.35 -20.75
CA VAL A 495 -13.76 -28.50 -19.30
C VAL A 495 -13.11 -29.78 -18.76
N GLU A 496 -12.99 -30.84 -19.56
CA GLU A 496 -12.35 -32.10 -19.24
C GLU A 496 -10.81 -31.98 -19.21
N GLU A 497 -10.20 -31.32 -20.19
CA GLU A 497 -8.75 -31.01 -20.18
C GLU A 497 -8.37 -30.08 -19.02
N VAL A 498 -9.18 -29.05 -18.77
CA VAL A 498 -8.94 -28.13 -17.65
C VAL A 498 -9.15 -28.82 -16.32
N ALA A 499 -10.10 -29.75 -16.17
CA ALA A 499 -10.32 -30.51 -14.93
C ALA A 499 -9.22 -31.55 -14.66
N SER A 500 -8.80 -32.30 -15.68
CA SER A 500 -7.83 -33.38 -15.55
C SER A 500 -6.38 -32.92 -15.30
N SER A 501 -6.06 -31.65 -15.56
CA SER A 501 -4.69 -31.12 -15.45
C SER A 501 -4.15 -30.92 -14.03
N CYS A 502 -5.01 -30.79 -13.02
CA CYS A 502 -4.64 -30.61 -11.61
C CYS A 502 -5.82 -30.76 -10.64
N ASN A 503 -5.54 -30.79 -9.33
CA ASN A 503 -6.57 -30.86 -8.28
C ASN A 503 -7.04 -29.49 -7.79
N ALA A 504 -7.19 -28.49 -8.67
CA ALA A 504 -7.78 -27.19 -8.31
C ALA A 504 -9.28 -27.29 -8.00
N VAL A 505 -9.77 -26.48 -7.06
CA VAL A 505 -11.20 -26.14 -7.00
C VAL A 505 -11.50 -25.21 -8.18
N ARG A 506 -12.58 -25.52 -8.93
CA ARG A 506 -12.93 -24.78 -10.15
C ARG A 506 -14.42 -24.45 -10.17
N PHE A 507 -14.75 -23.23 -10.57
CA PHE A 507 -16.11 -22.82 -10.94
C PHE A 507 -16.19 -22.64 -12.46
N PHE A 508 -17.38 -22.74 -13.05
CA PHE A 508 -17.56 -22.62 -14.50
C PHE A 508 -18.45 -21.42 -14.83
N GLN A 509 -17.93 -20.46 -15.60
CA GLN A 509 -18.70 -19.33 -16.09
C GLN A 509 -19.59 -19.73 -17.27
N LEU A 510 -20.85 -19.31 -17.24
CA LEU A 510 -21.86 -19.68 -18.21
C LEU A 510 -22.47 -18.45 -18.90
N TYR A 511 -22.74 -18.59 -20.21
CA TYR A 511 -23.73 -17.81 -20.93
C TYR A 511 -24.88 -18.74 -21.35
N VAL A 512 -26.11 -18.24 -21.38
CA VAL A 512 -27.25 -18.98 -21.95
C VAL A 512 -27.38 -18.64 -23.42
N LEU A 513 -27.57 -19.68 -24.25
CA LEU A 513 -27.40 -19.58 -25.69
C LEU A 513 -28.71 -19.65 -26.48
N VAL A 514 -28.74 -18.90 -27.57
CA VAL A 514 -29.63 -19.10 -28.72
C VAL A 514 -28.75 -19.57 -29.88
N LEU A 515 -29.30 -20.28 -30.87
CA LEU A 515 -28.51 -20.69 -32.04
C LEU A 515 -29.44 -20.77 -33.26
N LEU A 516 -29.00 -20.18 -34.37
CA LEU A 516 -29.75 -19.97 -35.63
C LEU A 516 -30.99 -19.06 -35.50
N LYS A 517 -30.82 -17.80 -35.91
CA LYS A 517 -31.87 -16.77 -36.07
C LYS A 517 -32.98 -17.10 -37.09
N LEU A 518 -32.94 -18.30 -37.69
CA LEU A 518 -33.92 -18.84 -38.64
C LEU A 518 -34.83 -19.92 -38.03
N ILE A 519 -34.61 -20.31 -36.76
CA ILE A 519 -35.44 -21.31 -36.06
C ILE A 519 -35.95 -20.70 -34.75
N VAL A 520 -37.24 -20.86 -34.47
CA VAL A 520 -37.96 -20.20 -33.36
C VAL A 520 -37.67 -20.81 -31.97
N PHE A 521 -36.69 -21.73 -31.87
CA PHE A 521 -36.40 -22.48 -30.64
C PHE A 521 -35.03 -22.11 -30.04
N LYS A 522 -35.05 -21.52 -28.84
CA LYS A 522 -33.83 -21.27 -28.02
C LYS A 522 -33.18 -22.60 -27.63
N ARG A 523 -31.91 -22.83 -27.99
CA ARG A 523 -31.16 -24.05 -27.66
C ARG A 523 -30.57 -24.06 -26.24
N ARG A 524 -31.46 -23.95 -25.24
CA ARG A 524 -31.14 -24.14 -23.82
C ARG A 524 -30.62 -25.55 -23.50
N ASP A 525 -30.86 -26.51 -24.38
CA ASP A 525 -30.30 -27.86 -24.31
C ASP A 525 -28.77 -27.89 -24.44
N ILE A 526 -28.15 -26.96 -25.20
CA ILE A 526 -26.68 -26.83 -25.28
C ILE A 526 -26.14 -26.36 -23.92
N SER A 527 -26.71 -25.28 -23.36
CA SER A 527 -26.31 -24.78 -22.04
C SER A 527 -26.48 -25.85 -20.96
N ALA A 528 -27.55 -26.64 -21.01
CA ALA A 528 -27.75 -27.76 -20.09
C ALA A 528 -26.70 -28.88 -20.26
N GLN A 529 -26.34 -29.26 -21.49
CA GLN A 529 -25.28 -30.24 -21.73
C GLN A 529 -23.91 -29.76 -21.23
N ILE A 530 -23.60 -28.47 -21.38
CA ILE A 530 -22.32 -27.89 -20.94
C ILE A 530 -22.26 -27.79 -19.40
N VAL A 531 -23.35 -27.38 -18.74
CA VAL A 531 -23.48 -27.42 -17.27
C VAL A 531 -23.29 -28.85 -16.75
N GLN A 532 -23.96 -29.85 -17.36
CA GLN A 532 -23.79 -31.26 -16.98
C GLN A 532 -22.37 -31.79 -17.24
N ARG A 533 -21.65 -31.29 -18.25
CA ARG A 533 -20.22 -31.61 -18.45
C ARG A 533 -19.35 -31.02 -17.34
N ALA A 534 -19.56 -29.75 -16.98
CA ALA A 534 -18.83 -29.13 -15.86
C ALA A 534 -19.08 -29.86 -14.53
N GLU A 535 -20.33 -30.20 -14.22
CA GLU A 535 -20.72 -30.95 -13.01
C GLU A 535 -20.08 -32.35 -12.98
N LYS A 536 -20.10 -33.09 -14.10
CA LYS A 536 -19.40 -34.39 -14.25
C LYS A 536 -17.88 -34.29 -14.18
N SER A 537 -17.31 -33.21 -14.70
CA SER A 537 -15.88 -32.87 -14.58
C SER A 537 -15.50 -32.33 -13.19
N GLY A 538 -16.43 -32.34 -12.22
CA GLY A 538 -16.16 -32.03 -10.83
C GLY A 538 -16.04 -30.55 -10.50
N PHE A 539 -16.48 -29.64 -11.39
CA PHE A 539 -16.61 -28.21 -11.07
C PHE A 539 -17.62 -28.00 -9.93
N LYS A 540 -17.44 -26.93 -9.15
CA LYS A 540 -18.08 -26.75 -7.84
C LYS A 540 -19.11 -25.62 -7.75
N ALA A 541 -19.22 -24.77 -8.77
CA ALA A 541 -20.26 -23.77 -8.90
C ALA A 541 -20.40 -23.32 -10.36
N ILE A 542 -21.57 -22.78 -10.71
CA ILE A 542 -21.84 -22.09 -11.98
C ILE A 542 -21.83 -20.59 -11.74
N VAL A 543 -21.08 -19.83 -12.53
CA VAL A 543 -21.05 -18.35 -12.51
C VAL A 543 -21.80 -17.85 -13.74
N LEU A 544 -23.09 -17.54 -13.60
CA LEU A 544 -23.91 -17.04 -14.69
C LEU A 544 -23.60 -15.55 -14.93
N THR A 545 -23.15 -15.22 -16.15
CA THR A 545 -22.92 -13.83 -16.55
C THR A 545 -24.22 -13.19 -17.04
N VAL A 546 -24.61 -12.07 -16.43
CA VAL A 546 -25.83 -11.31 -16.78
C VAL A 546 -25.54 -9.92 -17.37
N ASP A 547 -24.34 -9.37 -17.20
CA ASP A 547 -23.91 -8.07 -17.78
C ASP A 547 -23.71 -8.12 -19.32
N THR A 548 -23.95 -9.26 -19.96
CA THR A 548 -23.68 -9.51 -21.39
C THR A 548 -24.91 -10.09 -22.14
N PRO A 549 -26.04 -9.36 -22.22
CA PRO A 549 -27.13 -9.71 -23.15
C PRO A 549 -26.74 -9.46 -24.62
N ARG A 550 -25.75 -8.58 -24.85
CA ARG A 550 -25.02 -8.39 -26.12
C ARG A 550 -23.56 -8.10 -25.78
N LEU A 551 -22.64 -8.27 -26.72
CA LEU A 551 -21.23 -7.93 -26.52
C LEU A 551 -21.03 -6.40 -26.51
N GLY A 552 -20.21 -5.89 -25.59
CA GLY A 552 -19.77 -4.50 -25.58
C GLY A 552 -18.90 -4.14 -26.79
N ARG A 553 -19.03 -2.90 -27.27
CA ARG A 553 -18.32 -2.40 -28.46
C ARG A 553 -16.88 -2.03 -28.10
N ARG A 554 -15.93 -2.91 -28.39
CA ARG A 554 -14.50 -2.73 -28.06
C ARG A 554 -13.72 -2.30 -29.29
N GLU A 555 -13.46 -1.00 -29.43
CA GLU A 555 -12.97 -0.42 -30.69
C GLU A 555 -11.64 -1.00 -31.20
N ALA A 556 -10.75 -1.41 -30.29
CA ALA A 556 -9.45 -1.94 -30.66
C ALA A 556 -9.57 -3.23 -31.49
N ASP A 557 -10.49 -4.14 -31.12
CA ASP A 557 -10.79 -5.36 -31.88
C ASP A 557 -11.34 -5.06 -33.28
N ILE A 558 -12.20 -4.04 -33.40
CA ILE A 558 -12.78 -3.60 -34.67
C ILE A 558 -11.66 -3.04 -35.58
N LYS A 559 -10.82 -2.14 -35.02
CA LYS A 559 -9.65 -1.56 -35.70
C LYS A 559 -8.63 -2.64 -36.12
N ASN A 560 -8.46 -3.69 -35.31
CA ASN A 560 -7.62 -4.85 -35.60
C ASN A 560 -8.28 -5.92 -36.50
N LYS A 561 -9.57 -5.78 -36.87
CA LYS A 561 -10.35 -6.76 -37.66
C LYS A 561 -10.36 -8.18 -37.05
N TYR A 562 -10.56 -8.25 -35.73
CA TYR A 562 -10.39 -9.47 -34.93
C TYR A 562 -11.18 -10.68 -35.47
N ILE A 563 -10.44 -11.67 -35.98
CA ILE A 563 -10.90 -12.94 -36.58
C ILE A 563 -11.94 -12.76 -37.71
N GLY A 564 -11.79 -11.71 -38.52
CA GLY A 564 -12.57 -11.48 -39.73
C GLY A 564 -13.50 -10.27 -39.66
N ALA A 565 -13.86 -9.75 -40.83
CA ALA A 565 -14.66 -8.53 -40.95
C ALA A 565 -16.05 -8.85 -41.52
N SER A 566 -17.08 -8.32 -40.85
CA SER A 566 -18.46 -8.32 -41.35
C SER A 566 -19.05 -6.93 -41.13
N ASN A 567 -19.36 -6.23 -42.24
CA ASN A 567 -20.11 -4.97 -42.33
C ASN A 567 -19.89 -3.93 -41.19
N GLY A 568 -18.63 -3.70 -40.79
CA GLY A 568 -18.25 -2.66 -39.83
C GLY A 568 -18.08 -3.10 -38.36
N GLY A 569 -18.40 -4.35 -38.03
CA GLY A 569 -18.19 -4.94 -36.69
C GLY A 569 -16.99 -5.90 -36.62
N SER A 570 -16.75 -6.46 -35.43
CA SER A 570 -15.77 -7.54 -35.22
C SER A 570 -16.40 -8.93 -35.34
N ALA A 571 -15.62 -9.99 -35.65
CA ALA A 571 -16.19 -11.33 -35.74
C ALA A 571 -16.70 -11.87 -34.39
N LEU A 572 -16.10 -11.47 -33.27
CA LEU A 572 -16.57 -11.85 -31.94
C LEU A 572 -17.93 -11.19 -31.62
N GLU A 573 -18.14 -9.95 -32.06
CA GLU A 573 -19.43 -9.25 -31.97
C GLU A 573 -20.49 -9.93 -32.83
N SER A 574 -20.16 -10.36 -34.05
CA SER A 574 -21.08 -11.14 -34.90
C SER A 574 -21.43 -12.48 -34.27
N TYR A 575 -20.44 -13.25 -33.83
CA TYR A 575 -20.64 -14.52 -33.11
C TYR A 575 -21.51 -14.36 -31.86
N ALA A 576 -21.25 -13.33 -31.05
CA ALA A 576 -22.03 -13.05 -29.84
C ALA A 576 -23.48 -12.65 -30.16
N ASN A 577 -23.71 -11.82 -31.20
CA ASN A 577 -25.05 -11.45 -31.66
C ASN A 577 -25.83 -12.63 -32.28
N GLU A 578 -25.15 -13.71 -32.69
CA GLU A 578 -25.76 -14.95 -33.19
C GLU A 578 -25.97 -16.01 -32.09
N THR A 579 -25.27 -15.92 -30.95
CA THR A 579 -25.22 -16.99 -29.94
C THR A 579 -25.77 -16.64 -28.55
N LEU A 580 -25.82 -15.37 -28.13
CA LEU A 580 -26.23 -14.99 -26.77
C LEU A 580 -27.76 -14.79 -26.63
N ASP A 581 -28.36 -15.30 -25.55
CA ASP A 581 -29.77 -15.04 -25.21
C ASP A 581 -29.94 -13.63 -24.61
N SER A 582 -30.04 -12.62 -25.47
CA SER A 582 -30.36 -11.23 -25.13
C SER A 582 -31.71 -11.00 -24.43
N SER A 583 -32.46 -12.07 -24.14
CA SER A 583 -33.78 -12.05 -23.50
C SER A 583 -33.88 -12.93 -22.25
N LEU A 584 -32.74 -13.16 -21.58
CA LEU A 584 -32.67 -13.69 -20.22
C LEU A 584 -33.44 -12.82 -19.22
N ARG A 585 -33.99 -13.47 -18.18
CA ARG A 585 -34.69 -12.81 -17.07
C ARG A 585 -34.47 -13.53 -15.74
N TRP A 586 -34.90 -12.92 -14.63
CA TRP A 586 -34.79 -13.50 -13.29
C TRP A 586 -35.53 -14.84 -13.13
N GLU A 587 -36.62 -15.07 -13.86
CA GLU A 587 -37.32 -16.36 -13.87
C GLU A 587 -36.47 -17.50 -14.45
N ASP A 588 -35.48 -17.20 -15.30
CA ASP A 588 -34.58 -18.19 -15.89
C ASP A 588 -33.57 -18.76 -14.88
N ILE A 589 -33.39 -18.12 -13.72
CA ILE A 589 -32.64 -18.69 -12.59
C ILE A 589 -33.36 -19.94 -12.06
N GLY A 590 -34.70 -19.95 -12.05
CA GLY A 590 -35.49 -21.13 -11.72
C GLY A 590 -35.27 -22.28 -12.71
N TRP A 591 -35.12 -21.97 -14.01
CA TRP A 591 -34.73 -22.96 -15.01
C TRP A 591 -33.30 -23.48 -14.78
N LEU A 592 -32.32 -22.61 -14.54
CA LEU A 592 -30.94 -23.03 -14.30
C LEU A 592 -30.82 -23.92 -13.04
N ARG A 593 -31.53 -23.57 -11.97
CA ARG A 593 -31.66 -24.40 -10.75
C ARG A 593 -32.36 -25.74 -10.97
N SER A 594 -33.11 -25.91 -12.06
CA SER A 594 -33.77 -27.19 -12.39
C SER A 594 -32.86 -28.19 -13.13
N ILE A 595 -31.70 -27.75 -13.62
CA ILE A 595 -30.80 -28.57 -14.46
C ILE A 595 -29.43 -28.89 -13.84
N THR A 596 -29.12 -28.39 -12.63
CA THR A 596 -27.87 -28.68 -11.90
C THR A 596 -28.07 -28.63 -10.39
N SER A 597 -27.28 -29.39 -9.64
CA SER A 597 -27.22 -29.31 -8.18
C SER A 597 -26.20 -28.27 -7.67
N LEU A 598 -25.37 -27.72 -8.57
CA LEU A 598 -24.28 -26.83 -8.20
C LEU A 598 -24.78 -25.45 -7.71
N PRO A 599 -24.08 -24.84 -6.72
CA PRO A 599 -24.24 -23.43 -6.38
C PRO A 599 -24.18 -22.53 -7.61
N ILE A 600 -25.07 -21.53 -7.68
CA ILE A 600 -25.13 -20.55 -8.78
C ILE A 600 -24.74 -19.18 -8.25
N LEU A 601 -23.78 -18.52 -8.89
CA LEU A 601 -23.44 -17.12 -8.64
C LEU A 601 -23.89 -16.25 -9.83
N ILE A 602 -24.43 -15.07 -9.55
CA ILE A 602 -24.75 -14.07 -10.59
C ILE A 602 -23.59 -13.09 -10.74
N LYS A 603 -23.03 -12.98 -11.94
CA LYS A 603 -21.94 -12.06 -12.27
C LYS A 603 -22.43 -10.94 -13.19
N GLY A 604 -22.25 -9.70 -12.74
CA GLY A 604 -22.69 -8.51 -13.48
C GLY A 604 -23.59 -7.56 -12.67
N VAL A 605 -23.69 -7.75 -11.35
CA VAL A 605 -24.51 -6.90 -10.47
C VAL A 605 -23.75 -5.62 -10.14
N LEU A 606 -24.45 -4.47 -10.18
CA LEU A 606 -23.89 -3.13 -9.93
C LEU A 606 -24.83 -2.24 -9.09
N THR A 607 -25.95 -2.78 -8.60
CA THR A 607 -27.09 -2.04 -8.03
C THR A 607 -27.67 -2.81 -6.84
N HIS A 608 -28.25 -2.11 -5.86
CA HIS A 608 -28.97 -2.77 -4.76
C HIS A 608 -30.26 -3.47 -5.22
N GLU A 609 -30.91 -3.00 -6.29
CA GLU A 609 -32.12 -3.62 -6.84
C GLU A 609 -31.82 -5.02 -7.40
N ASP A 610 -30.86 -5.15 -8.32
CA ASP A 610 -30.50 -6.45 -8.90
C ASP A 610 -29.86 -7.38 -7.86
N ALA A 611 -29.20 -6.84 -6.84
CA ALA A 611 -28.70 -7.62 -5.70
C ALA A 611 -29.84 -8.26 -4.89
N ARG A 612 -30.92 -7.52 -4.62
CA ARG A 612 -32.14 -8.06 -3.98
C ARG A 612 -32.82 -9.10 -4.85
N MET A 613 -33.00 -8.82 -6.14
CA MET A 613 -33.63 -9.76 -7.08
C MET A 613 -32.82 -11.07 -7.22
N ALA A 614 -31.49 -11.01 -7.18
CA ALA A 614 -30.63 -12.20 -7.14
C ALA A 614 -30.86 -13.03 -5.86
N VAL A 615 -30.93 -12.40 -4.69
CA VAL A 615 -31.23 -13.08 -3.42
C VAL A 615 -32.64 -13.71 -3.45
N GLU A 616 -33.65 -12.99 -3.95
CA GLU A 616 -35.02 -13.48 -4.09
C GLU A 616 -35.15 -14.67 -5.07
N ALA A 617 -34.35 -14.69 -6.14
CA ALA A 617 -34.24 -15.83 -7.04
C ALA A 617 -33.58 -17.08 -6.42
N GLY A 618 -33.04 -16.95 -5.19
CA GLY A 618 -32.40 -18.04 -4.44
C GLY A 618 -31.09 -18.50 -5.05
N VAL A 619 -30.26 -17.54 -5.47
CA VAL A 619 -28.87 -17.79 -5.90
C VAL A 619 -27.99 -18.14 -4.70
N SER A 620 -26.79 -18.65 -4.95
CA SER A 620 -25.81 -19.01 -3.92
C SER A 620 -24.73 -17.96 -3.72
N GLY A 621 -24.67 -16.91 -4.54
CA GLY A 621 -23.71 -15.81 -4.44
C GLY A 621 -23.90 -14.74 -5.51
N ILE A 622 -23.25 -13.60 -5.32
CA ILE A 622 -23.25 -12.47 -6.25
C ILE A 622 -21.80 -12.10 -6.54
N VAL A 623 -21.50 -11.64 -7.76
CA VAL A 623 -20.21 -11.06 -8.14
C VAL A 623 -20.45 -9.64 -8.66
N VAL A 624 -20.05 -8.65 -7.87
CA VAL A 624 -20.08 -7.23 -8.24
C VAL A 624 -19.09 -7.04 -9.39
N SER A 625 -19.60 -6.66 -10.56
CA SER A 625 -18.83 -6.71 -11.80
C SER A 625 -19.44 -5.85 -12.91
N ASN A 626 -18.60 -5.11 -13.63
CA ASN A 626 -18.93 -4.44 -14.90
C ASN A 626 -18.21 -5.12 -16.08
N HIS A 627 -18.07 -6.44 -16.03
CA HIS A 627 -17.25 -7.27 -16.93
C HIS A 627 -15.77 -6.82 -17.04
N GLY A 628 -15.24 -6.19 -15.98
CA GLY A 628 -13.94 -5.52 -16.04
C GLY A 628 -13.90 -4.37 -17.07
N ALA A 629 -14.99 -3.60 -17.16
CA ALA A 629 -15.21 -2.51 -18.10
C ALA A 629 -15.15 -2.88 -19.59
N ARG A 630 -15.77 -4.01 -19.97
CA ARG A 630 -15.79 -4.53 -21.36
C ARG A 630 -17.17 -4.54 -22.01
N GLN A 631 -18.20 -4.12 -21.26
CA GLN A 631 -19.61 -4.22 -21.63
C GLN A 631 -20.23 -2.86 -21.90
N LEU A 632 -20.96 -2.29 -20.93
CA LEU A 632 -21.46 -0.91 -21.00
C LEU A 632 -20.42 0.04 -20.42
N ASP A 633 -19.93 1.00 -21.21
CA ASP A 633 -19.08 2.07 -20.70
C ASP A 633 -19.91 3.14 -19.96
N TYR A 634 -19.25 4.03 -19.21
CA TYR A 634 -19.86 4.93 -18.22
C TYR A 634 -20.68 4.23 -17.13
N THR A 635 -20.44 2.93 -16.89
CA THR A 635 -20.91 2.25 -15.68
C THR A 635 -20.07 2.71 -14.47
N PRO A 636 -20.60 2.60 -13.23
CA PRO A 636 -19.80 2.89 -12.04
C PRO A 636 -18.59 1.95 -11.96
N ALA A 637 -17.51 2.45 -11.34
CA ALA A 637 -16.43 1.59 -10.88
C ALA A 637 -16.99 0.59 -9.86
N THR A 638 -16.66 -0.70 -10.00
CA THR A 638 -17.25 -1.76 -9.17
C THR A 638 -17.07 -1.50 -7.67
N ILE A 639 -15.91 -0.98 -7.26
CA ILE A 639 -15.61 -0.68 -5.85
C ILE A 639 -16.49 0.44 -5.28
N SER A 640 -17.02 1.34 -6.12
CA SER A 640 -17.92 2.42 -5.71
C SER A 640 -19.36 1.95 -5.45
N VAL A 641 -19.74 0.75 -5.90
CA VAL A 641 -21.08 0.16 -5.69
C VAL A 641 -21.06 -1.13 -4.86
N LEU A 642 -19.87 -1.61 -4.48
CA LEU A 642 -19.72 -2.81 -3.66
C LEU A 642 -20.46 -2.69 -2.32
N GLU A 643 -20.27 -1.58 -1.60
CA GLU A 643 -20.93 -1.33 -0.31
C GLU A 643 -22.46 -1.26 -0.43
N GLU A 644 -22.99 -0.71 -1.53
CA GLU A 644 -24.42 -0.71 -1.82
C GLU A 644 -24.95 -2.14 -2.00
N VAL A 645 -24.26 -2.97 -2.80
CA VAL A 645 -24.65 -4.37 -3.04
C VAL A 645 -24.53 -5.21 -1.77
N VAL A 646 -23.49 -5.02 -0.96
CA VAL A 646 -23.31 -5.74 0.32
C VAL A 646 -24.46 -5.43 1.28
N HIS A 647 -24.84 -4.16 1.45
CA HIS A 647 -25.99 -3.78 2.25
C HIS A 647 -27.31 -4.36 1.72
N ALA A 648 -27.47 -4.42 0.38
CA ALA A 648 -28.66 -4.99 -0.25
C ALA A 648 -28.84 -6.50 -0.03
N VAL A 649 -27.72 -7.23 0.13
CA VAL A 649 -27.69 -8.68 0.32
C VAL A 649 -27.94 -9.10 1.77
N GLU A 650 -27.74 -8.20 2.74
CA GLU A 650 -28.02 -8.44 4.17
C GLU A 650 -27.33 -9.72 4.70
N GLY A 651 -26.15 -10.07 4.18
CA GLY A 651 -25.38 -11.26 4.54
C GLY A 651 -25.97 -12.60 4.10
N LYS A 652 -27.07 -12.62 3.32
CA LYS A 652 -27.80 -13.85 2.94
C LYS A 652 -27.03 -14.75 1.99
N VAL A 653 -26.15 -14.20 1.16
CA VAL A 653 -25.26 -14.93 0.24
C VAL A 653 -23.86 -14.27 0.21
N PRO A 654 -22.79 -15.00 -0.12
CA PRO A 654 -21.48 -14.42 -0.38
C PRO A 654 -21.52 -13.38 -1.50
N VAL A 655 -20.98 -12.18 -1.22
CA VAL A 655 -20.68 -11.16 -2.24
C VAL A 655 -19.20 -11.26 -2.61
N LEU A 656 -18.93 -11.54 -3.87
CA LEU A 656 -17.60 -11.52 -4.47
C LEU A 656 -17.44 -10.28 -5.35
N PHE A 657 -16.21 -9.97 -5.74
CA PHE A 657 -15.88 -8.71 -6.38
C PHE A 657 -14.92 -8.87 -7.57
N ASP A 658 -15.16 -8.21 -8.70
CA ASP A 658 -14.14 -8.04 -9.76
C ASP A 658 -14.04 -6.61 -10.29
N GLY A 659 -13.06 -6.36 -11.16
CA GLY A 659 -12.75 -5.03 -11.69
C GLY A 659 -11.69 -4.31 -10.86
N GLY A 660 -10.88 -3.47 -11.52
CA GLY A 660 -9.87 -2.64 -10.85
C GLY A 660 -8.62 -3.37 -10.38
N VAL A 661 -8.73 -4.26 -9.39
CA VAL A 661 -7.66 -4.89 -8.58
C VAL A 661 -6.32 -5.08 -9.30
N ARG A 662 -5.28 -4.40 -8.81
CA ARG A 662 -3.85 -4.58 -9.19
C ARG A 662 -2.92 -4.71 -7.98
N ARG A 663 -3.33 -4.30 -6.78
CA ARG A 663 -2.56 -4.36 -5.54
C ARG A 663 -3.24 -5.19 -4.45
N GLY A 664 -2.46 -5.71 -3.50
CA GLY A 664 -2.97 -6.23 -2.23
C GLY A 664 -3.77 -5.19 -1.43
N THR A 665 -3.38 -3.91 -1.49
CA THR A 665 -4.15 -2.79 -0.93
C THR A 665 -5.53 -2.62 -1.59
N ASP A 666 -5.72 -2.99 -2.86
CA ASP A 666 -7.06 -3.03 -3.50
C ASP A 666 -7.90 -4.17 -2.95
N VAL A 667 -7.29 -5.34 -2.71
CA VAL A 667 -7.96 -6.50 -2.11
C VAL A 667 -8.47 -6.13 -0.71
N PHE A 668 -7.59 -5.59 0.14
CA PHE A 668 -7.95 -5.14 1.50
C PHE A 668 -9.13 -4.16 1.49
N LYS A 669 -9.13 -3.16 0.60
CA LYS A 669 -10.23 -2.19 0.46
C LYS A 669 -11.55 -2.86 0.06
N ALA A 670 -11.53 -3.85 -0.82
CA ALA A 670 -12.73 -4.60 -1.19
C ALA A 670 -13.26 -5.45 -0.01
N LEU A 671 -12.38 -6.07 0.77
CA LEU A 671 -12.76 -6.84 1.97
C LEU A 671 -13.37 -5.94 3.04
N ALA A 672 -12.77 -4.77 3.31
CA ALA A 672 -13.29 -3.79 4.28
C ALA A 672 -14.65 -3.19 3.87
N LEU A 673 -14.96 -3.15 2.56
CA LEU A 673 -16.29 -2.81 2.03
C LEU A 673 -17.25 -4.02 1.95
N GLY A 674 -16.87 -5.18 2.48
CA GLY A 674 -17.73 -6.35 2.68
C GLY A 674 -17.71 -7.40 1.56
N ALA A 675 -16.76 -7.37 0.62
CA ALA A 675 -16.53 -8.51 -0.26
C ALA A 675 -15.91 -9.69 0.53
N GLN A 676 -16.31 -10.92 0.21
CA GLN A 676 -15.75 -12.14 0.81
C GLN A 676 -14.50 -12.65 0.09
N ALA A 677 -14.40 -12.41 -1.23
CA ALA A 677 -13.19 -12.60 -2.03
C ALA A 677 -13.24 -11.80 -3.33
N VAL A 678 -12.07 -11.47 -3.87
CA VAL A 678 -11.91 -10.79 -5.17
C VAL A 678 -11.54 -11.78 -6.27
N LEU A 679 -11.88 -11.46 -7.52
CA LEU A 679 -11.50 -12.21 -8.72
C LEU A 679 -10.58 -11.36 -9.61
N VAL A 680 -9.40 -11.88 -9.97
CA VAL A 680 -8.44 -11.20 -10.85
C VAL A 680 -8.40 -11.81 -12.25
N GLY A 681 -8.67 -10.97 -13.27
CA GLY A 681 -8.69 -11.36 -14.69
C GLY A 681 -7.42 -10.94 -15.44
N ARG A 682 -7.39 -9.70 -15.97
CA ARG A 682 -6.24 -9.19 -16.75
C ARG A 682 -4.86 -9.43 -16.11
N PRO A 683 -4.64 -9.28 -14.79
CA PRO A 683 -3.37 -9.64 -14.14
C PRO A 683 -2.88 -11.07 -14.43
N VAL A 684 -3.79 -12.05 -14.39
CA VAL A 684 -3.49 -13.46 -14.66
C VAL A 684 -3.07 -13.66 -16.11
N ILE A 685 -3.77 -13.01 -17.05
CA ILE A 685 -3.38 -13.03 -18.47
C ILE A 685 -2.01 -12.38 -18.70
N TYR A 686 -1.69 -11.28 -18.01
CA TYR A 686 -0.38 -10.64 -18.12
C TYR A 686 0.74 -11.55 -17.58
N GLY A 687 0.50 -12.25 -16.48
CA GLY A 687 1.37 -13.30 -15.96
C GLY A 687 1.59 -14.44 -16.97
N LEU A 688 0.47 -14.97 -17.50
CA LEU A 688 0.46 -16.06 -18.47
C LEU A 688 1.22 -15.72 -19.75
N ALA A 689 1.00 -14.52 -20.30
CA ALA A 689 1.70 -14.02 -21.48
C ALA A 689 3.22 -13.87 -21.26
N ALA A 690 3.62 -13.30 -20.12
CA ALA A 690 5.02 -13.00 -19.86
C ALA A 690 5.87 -14.23 -19.50
N LYS A 691 5.33 -15.16 -18.69
CA LYS A 691 6.07 -16.31 -18.15
C LYS A 691 5.23 -17.59 -17.96
N GLY A 692 4.17 -17.80 -18.75
CA GLY A 692 3.36 -19.03 -18.68
C GLY A 692 2.73 -19.27 -17.30
N GLU A 693 2.62 -20.54 -16.89
CA GLU A 693 2.17 -20.92 -15.54
C GLU A 693 2.95 -20.20 -14.42
N TYR A 694 4.28 -20.11 -14.56
CA TYR A 694 5.14 -19.45 -13.59
C TYR A 694 4.70 -18.00 -13.37
N GLY A 695 4.37 -17.28 -14.45
CA GLY A 695 3.93 -15.88 -14.38
C GLY A 695 2.54 -15.73 -13.73
N VAL A 696 1.61 -16.65 -14.01
CA VAL A 696 0.31 -16.68 -13.31
C VAL A 696 0.51 -16.90 -11.81
N ARG A 697 1.30 -17.91 -11.43
CA ARG A 697 1.63 -18.20 -10.03
C ARG A 697 2.27 -16.99 -9.36
N ARG A 698 3.25 -16.34 -10.01
CA ARG A 698 3.95 -15.16 -9.46
C ARG A 698 3.00 -13.97 -9.26
N VAL A 699 2.07 -13.72 -10.19
CA VAL A 699 1.04 -12.67 -10.02
C VAL A 699 0.13 -12.95 -8.82
N LEU A 700 -0.31 -14.20 -8.64
CA LEU A 700 -1.13 -14.58 -7.49
C LEU A 700 -0.35 -14.52 -6.17
N GLU A 701 0.93 -14.90 -6.16
CA GLU A 701 1.81 -14.78 -4.98
C GLU A 701 2.07 -13.32 -4.58
N MET A 702 2.32 -12.43 -5.54
CA MET A 702 2.53 -11.01 -5.23
C MET A 702 1.28 -10.37 -4.63
N LEU A 703 0.10 -10.60 -5.20
CA LEU A 703 -1.16 -10.06 -4.66
C LEU A 703 -1.46 -10.58 -3.24
N LYS A 704 -1.07 -11.82 -2.92
CA LYS A 704 -1.14 -12.35 -1.56
C LYS A 704 -0.15 -11.68 -0.63
N TYR A 705 1.12 -11.56 -1.02
CA TYR A 705 2.15 -10.93 -0.20
C TYR A 705 1.86 -9.45 0.08
N GLU A 706 1.37 -8.71 -0.93
CA GLU A 706 0.90 -7.33 -0.75
C GLU A 706 -0.32 -7.28 0.19
N LEU A 707 -1.26 -8.24 0.13
CA LEU A 707 -2.39 -8.32 1.07
C LEU A 707 -1.93 -8.66 2.50
N GLU A 708 -1.03 -9.61 2.67
CA GLU A 708 -0.45 -10.03 3.95
C GLU A 708 0.25 -8.85 4.63
N LEU A 709 1.06 -8.12 3.87
CA LEU A 709 1.71 -6.89 4.32
C LEU A 709 0.69 -5.78 4.62
N THR A 710 -0.36 -5.62 3.80
CA THR A 710 -1.43 -4.65 4.06
C THR A 710 -2.17 -4.98 5.34
N MET A 711 -2.50 -6.24 5.59
CA MET A 711 -3.15 -6.74 6.80
C MET A 711 -2.29 -6.49 8.04
N ALA A 712 -1.01 -6.85 7.99
CA ALA A 712 -0.06 -6.61 9.07
C ALA A 712 0.08 -5.10 9.39
N LEU A 713 0.27 -4.26 8.36
CA LEU A 713 0.40 -2.82 8.53
C LEU A 713 -0.92 -2.10 8.88
N SER A 714 -2.06 -2.79 8.76
CA SER A 714 -3.39 -2.27 9.16
C SER A 714 -3.87 -2.78 10.52
N GLY A 715 -3.16 -3.72 11.14
CA GLY A 715 -3.53 -4.29 12.44
C GLY A 715 -4.56 -5.44 12.37
N CYS A 716 -4.70 -6.12 11.22
CA CYS A 716 -5.72 -7.15 10.99
C CYS A 716 -5.07 -8.55 10.86
N PRO A 717 -4.84 -9.31 11.95
CA PRO A 717 -4.20 -10.63 11.87
C PRO A 717 -5.06 -11.69 11.16
N GLN A 718 -6.39 -11.58 11.18
CA GLN A 718 -7.32 -12.44 10.44
C GLN A 718 -8.19 -11.60 9.50
N LEU A 719 -8.74 -12.22 8.46
CA LEU A 719 -9.64 -11.54 7.51
C LEU A 719 -10.88 -10.91 8.17
N GLN A 720 -11.40 -11.52 9.24
CA GLN A 720 -12.56 -11.01 9.99
C GLN A 720 -12.26 -9.70 10.74
N ASP A 721 -10.97 -9.39 10.96
CA ASP A 721 -10.51 -8.18 11.62
C ASP A 721 -10.44 -7.00 10.62
N ILE A 722 -10.61 -7.25 9.32
CA ILE A 722 -10.70 -6.25 8.25
C ILE A 722 -12.12 -5.63 8.25
N THR A 723 -12.41 -4.81 9.25
CA THR A 723 -13.71 -4.11 9.36
C THR A 723 -13.78 -2.86 8.48
N ARG A 724 -15.01 -2.37 8.27
CA ARG A 724 -15.29 -1.12 7.54
C ARG A 724 -14.58 0.12 8.11
N ASP A 725 -14.27 0.13 9.41
CA ASP A 725 -13.58 1.25 10.08
C ASP A 725 -12.11 1.41 9.63
N HIS A 726 -11.54 0.36 9.02
CA HIS A 726 -10.20 0.37 8.43
C HIS A 726 -10.16 1.05 7.04
N VAL A 727 -11.29 1.52 6.50
CA VAL A 727 -11.32 2.33 5.27
C VAL A 727 -12.19 3.58 5.42
N ARG A 728 -11.77 4.66 4.76
CA ARG A 728 -12.52 5.92 4.66
C ARG A 728 -12.64 6.32 3.21
N THR A 729 -13.87 6.55 2.76
CA THR A 729 -14.21 6.97 1.40
C THR A 729 -14.15 8.50 1.27
N GLU A 730 -13.99 8.98 0.04
CA GLU A 730 -14.02 10.42 -0.27
C GLU A 730 -15.33 11.11 0.16
N HIS A 731 -16.47 10.43 0.05
CA HIS A 731 -17.78 10.96 0.47
C HIS A 731 -17.86 11.17 1.99
N GLU A 732 -17.32 10.25 2.79
CA GLU A 732 -17.23 10.42 4.26
C GLU A 732 -16.27 11.53 4.64
N ARG A 733 -15.13 11.65 3.93
CA ARG A 733 -14.19 12.75 4.11
C ARG A 733 -14.87 14.11 3.86
N LEU A 734 -15.64 14.25 2.78
CA LEU A 734 -16.41 15.46 2.50
C LEU A 734 -17.47 15.74 3.58
N ARG A 735 -18.24 14.74 4.03
CA ARG A 735 -19.20 14.90 5.12
C ARG A 735 -18.56 15.35 6.44
N SER A 736 -17.35 14.90 6.75
CA SER A 736 -16.61 15.33 7.95
C SER A 736 -16.02 16.75 7.88
N MET A 737 -16.18 17.46 6.76
CA MET A 737 -15.74 18.86 6.57
C MET A 737 -16.91 19.86 6.54
N LEU A 738 -18.14 19.39 6.75
CA LEU A 738 -19.38 20.16 6.80
C LEU A 738 -19.85 20.38 8.24
#